data_AF-A0A7W0Y679-F1
#
_entry.id   AF-A0A7W0Y679-F1
#
_cell.length_a   1.000
_cell.length_b   1.000
_cell.length_c   1.000
_cell.angle_alpha   90.00
_cell.angle_beta   90.00
_cell.angle_gamma   90.00
#
_symmetry.space_group_name_H-M   'P 1'
#
loop_
_entity.id
_entity.type
_entity.pdbx_description
1 polymer ?
#
loop_
_entity_poly.entity_id
_entity_poly.type
_entity_poly.pdbx_seq_one_letter_code
_entity_poly.pdbx_strand_id
1 'polypeptide(L)'
;MHRALVGLAICALGACSDSPPGRTYYQRNIEPILMQKCAGNTSGCHSTNDSDLYKFAAGNLDVTTFENVQKRRDLLSPFGAYAYPAFLIKGVGANALKLQYAGKFLPIDVQHSGGAILEPGSDAFYTLQSWLDNGATENGLKPASPAQNGEGTCSTVVPPGFVATTYTAHPEFQTFKSSIQPILEDHGCTTGSCHGAPQSDFYITCGDDDTQLAFNFSQAWSFVNDPVADSQLLRVPLAVATGGRGHTGGDQFASNTDDDYKTIATWATAVGKLDFAMNDPVKKFFADNVQPVLLQRGCSFQGCHSPQATNDFKLRSGTPGFFSAVALGKNYELLRNEFMALEFPDARRGRGVAKVLLPDDPRIASVGGIAHRGGPILETAGNVAEPTACAAVFDPLTATPYCAIQEWVRLERAALGGAVTPMEPGDTVPLVYVERTAGQASAGRLEFDTFQGGADLRVVTLTFGAGQQLQAADAGTSTSLLASCAGLTPGAVDVQAPDVANDGTRVTFAARASANDPLGVWVVDVGGQNCQRLTPAAPDSNGLKVHNFDPAWAPDGEHIVFASTRGKAGATKSRKRFLPQSDLWRVTVADGSVEQMTFLSNAEVSPQFMREGRVTMTTEKASDGFYQLAGRRLNWDRTDYHPLLAQRAVSPYAVVGPGADLTQSKPSIDYASATDIRESSNGDFLVILSDLSATGAPVLAGGAGALAVFNRSIGPFEAGRTDAGYLQSVRILDGAATGRMGATTGYRAPSALPDGTILVSYASNLGTLNWDIVAVSPRDQARRSLFTGATAGKGRVDAVLAYRYPARQLYNNRRQLVFGGSVDGGDDAILHMPDAPMIFTLLTGNLRRGRPVDAFRGAKTLAVYEEALCGANCTANTNGIFESRSLLGRATLAGDGSVRVQLPSGRGVVFELQDGDGNSIVRMGEEHQLGPGERISMGVSEKLSNAVCGGCHGSTSGEELDIAVTPDALTGASQSMSSAGDPQSLSP
;
A
#
# COMPACT_ATOMS: atom_id res chain seq x y z
N MET A 1 31.84 -41.72 -68.07
CA MET A 1 33.27 -41.81 -67.72
C MET A 1 33.85 -40.38 -67.70
N HIS A 2 34.56 -40.01 -66.62
CA HIS A 2 35.51 -38.88 -66.50
C HIS A 2 34.92 -37.45 -66.61
N ARG A 3 34.82 -36.68 -65.52
CA ARG A 3 35.84 -35.88 -64.76
C ARG A 3 35.77 -34.37 -65.12
N ALA A 4 35.26 -33.60 -64.15
CA ALA A 4 35.57 -32.23 -63.71
C ALA A 4 35.81 -31.07 -64.70
N LEU A 5 35.03 -29.99 -64.52
CA LEU A 5 35.53 -28.63 -64.26
C LEU A 5 34.43 -27.71 -63.69
N VAL A 6 34.84 -26.85 -62.77
CA VAL A 6 34.06 -25.93 -61.94
C VAL A 6 33.49 -24.76 -62.75
N GLY A 7 32.24 -24.38 -62.48
CA GLY A 7 31.63 -23.13 -62.92
C GLY A 7 30.71 -22.60 -61.83
N LEU A 8 31.13 -21.52 -61.16
CA LEU A 8 30.36 -20.77 -60.18
C LEU A 8 29.16 -20.10 -60.88
N ALA A 9 27.93 -20.38 -60.44
CA ALA A 9 26.75 -19.63 -60.83
C ALA A 9 26.15 -18.97 -59.57
N ILE A 10 26.29 -17.66 -59.51
CA ILE A 10 25.72 -16.77 -58.50
C ILE A 10 24.21 -16.65 -58.79
N CYS A 11 23.36 -17.14 -57.89
CA CYS A 11 21.95 -16.77 -57.86
C CYS A 11 21.80 -15.45 -57.12
N ALA A 12 21.36 -14.42 -57.84
CA ALA A 12 21.10 -13.10 -57.31
C ALA A 12 19.97 -13.12 -56.28
N LEU A 13 20.28 -12.66 -55.06
CA LEU A 13 19.30 -12.18 -54.09
C LEU A 13 18.62 -10.94 -54.69
N GLY A 14 17.30 -10.99 -54.82
CA GLY A 14 16.49 -9.81 -55.14
C GLY A 14 16.68 -8.77 -54.04
N ALA A 15 17.45 -7.74 -54.35
CA ALA A 15 17.59 -6.56 -53.52
C ALA A 15 16.22 -5.90 -53.36
N CYS A 16 15.75 -5.80 -52.11
CA CYS A 16 14.73 -4.84 -51.74
C CYS A 16 15.27 -3.44 -52.08
N SER A 17 14.51 -2.70 -52.88
CA SER A 17 14.83 -1.37 -53.37
C SER A 17 15.24 -0.42 -52.25
N ASP A 18 16.32 0.33 -52.51
CA ASP A 18 16.85 1.39 -51.67
C ASP A 18 15.76 2.35 -51.18
N SER A 19 15.82 2.62 -49.87
CA SER A 19 14.93 3.56 -49.17
C SER A 19 15.17 5.01 -49.64
N PRO A 20 14.14 5.87 -49.67
CA PRO A 20 14.36 7.31 -49.72
C PRO A 20 15.24 7.74 -48.54
N PRO A 21 16.23 8.63 -48.71
CA PRO A 21 17.10 9.03 -47.61
C PRO A 21 16.30 9.71 -46.48
N GLY A 22 16.55 9.30 -45.23
CA GLY A 22 16.19 10.10 -44.05
C GLY A 22 14.96 9.70 -43.22
N ARG A 23 14.25 8.60 -43.52
CA ARG A 23 13.17 8.09 -42.63
C ARG A 23 13.38 6.64 -42.18
N THR A 24 12.98 6.31 -40.95
CA THR A 24 13.07 4.97 -40.37
C THR A 24 11.86 4.08 -40.71
N TYR A 25 11.90 2.78 -40.40
CA TYR A 25 10.74 1.89 -40.61
C TYR A 25 9.54 2.38 -39.80
N TYR A 26 9.77 2.79 -38.55
CA TYR A 26 8.75 3.37 -37.69
C TYR A 26 8.07 4.57 -38.34
N GLN A 27 8.84 5.56 -38.80
CA GLN A 27 8.29 6.78 -39.41
C GLN A 27 7.48 6.51 -40.68
N ARG A 28 7.85 5.48 -41.46
CA ARG A 28 7.12 5.14 -42.69
C ARG A 28 5.84 4.35 -42.43
N ASN A 29 5.89 3.38 -41.53
CA ASN A 29 4.86 2.33 -41.44
C ASN A 29 4.02 2.39 -40.16
N ILE A 30 4.54 2.97 -39.08
CA ILE A 30 3.93 2.91 -37.75
C ILE A 30 3.38 4.28 -37.36
N GLU A 31 4.23 5.31 -37.39
CA GLU A 31 3.87 6.69 -37.05
C GLU A 31 2.58 7.19 -37.75
N PRO A 32 2.37 6.97 -39.07
CA PRO A 32 1.14 7.43 -39.72
C PRO A 32 -0.13 6.76 -39.15
N ILE A 33 -0.04 5.48 -38.79
CA ILE A 33 -1.17 4.75 -38.17
C ILE A 33 -1.47 5.35 -36.80
N LEU A 34 -0.44 5.58 -35.98
CA LEU A 34 -0.61 6.12 -34.63
C LEU A 34 -1.15 7.55 -34.64
N MET A 35 -0.63 8.38 -35.53
CA MET A 35 -1.12 9.76 -35.68
C MET A 35 -2.55 9.79 -36.19
N GLN A 36 -2.92 8.94 -37.16
CA GLN A 36 -4.28 8.92 -37.71
C GLN A 36 -5.30 8.30 -36.75
N LYS A 37 -4.96 7.19 -36.09
CA LYS A 37 -5.92 6.39 -35.30
C LYS A 37 -5.96 6.78 -33.82
N CYS A 38 -4.86 7.27 -33.27
CA CYS A 38 -4.75 7.62 -31.86
C CYS A 38 -4.73 9.15 -31.70
N ALA A 39 -3.60 9.83 -31.96
CA ALA A 39 -3.45 11.25 -31.61
C ALA A 39 -4.42 12.20 -32.36
N GLY A 40 -4.64 11.97 -33.66
CA GLY A 40 -5.41 12.86 -34.54
C GLY A 40 -6.93 12.65 -34.53
N ASN A 41 -7.43 11.48 -34.10
CA ASN A 41 -8.86 11.15 -34.18
C ASN A 41 -9.58 11.15 -32.81
N THR A 42 -8.85 11.16 -31.69
CA THR A 42 -9.43 11.07 -30.34
C THR A 42 -9.34 12.37 -29.54
N SER A 43 -9.55 13.53 -30.16
CA SER A 43 -9.46 14.84 -29.48
C SER A 43 -8.11 15.11 -28.78
N GLY A 44 -7.01 14.49 -29.23
CA GLY A 44 -5.66 14.72 -28.68
C GLY A 44 -5.23 13.85 -27.48
N CYS A 45 -5.95 12.77 -27.14
CA CYS A 45 -5.65 11.94 -25.95
C CYS A 45 -4.21 11.40 -25.84
N HIS A 46 -3.54 11.09 -26.96
CA HIS A 46 -2.19 10.52 -26.96
C HIS A 46 -1.13 11.48 -27.52
N SER A 47 -1.29 12.76 -27.21
CA SER A 47 -0.33 13.81 -27.55
C SER A 47 -0.16 14.72 -26.34
N THR A 48 1.08 15.04 -26.03
CA THR A 48 1.37 16.12 -25.09
C THR A 48 1.05 17.48 -25.70
N ASN A 49 0.85 18.45 -24.83
CA ASN A 49 0.68 19.85 -25.17
C ASN A 49 1.88 20.63 -24.65
N ASP A 50 2.54 21.41 -25.51
CA ASP A 50 3.71 22.18 -25.10
C ASP A 50 3.43 23.28 -24.08
N SER A 51 2.19 23.75 -23.97
CA SER A 51 1.79 24.70 -22.92
C SER A 51 1.52 24.04 -21.57
N ASP A 52 1.43 22.71 -21.51
CA ASP A 52 1.28 21.98 -20.25
C ASP A 52 2.64 21.75 -19.60
N LEU A 53 2.82 22.29 -18.40
CA LEU A 53 4.05 22.20 -17.62
C LEU A 53 4.36 20.76 -17.17
N TYR A 54 3.37 19.87 -17.11
CA TYR A 54 3.57 18.47 -16.68
C TYR A 54 3.65 17.49 -17.85
N LYS A 55 3.57 17.97 -19.09
CA LYS A 55 3.58 17.14 -20.30
C LYS A 55 2.61 15.96 -20.18
N PHE A 56 1.38 16.21 -19.75
CA PHE A 56 0.37 15.17 -19.61
C PHE A 56 -0.12 14.70 -20.98
N ALA A 57 -0.25 13.38 -21.12
CA ALA A 57 -1.02 12.74 -22.18
C ALA A 57 -1.93 11.68 -21.54
N ALA A 58 -3.16 11.54 -22.04
CA ALA A 58 -4.10 10.57 -21.49
C ALA A 58 -3.57 9.13 -21.66
N GLY A 59 -3.80 8.29 -20.66
CA GLY A 59 -3.21 6.95 -20.59
C GLY A 59 -1.70 6.93 -20.30
N ASN A 60 -1.11 8.10 -20.02
CA ASN A 60 0.33 8.29 -19.86
C ASN A 60 1.14 7.75 -21.05
N LEU A 61 0.66 8.02 -22.26
CA LEU A 61 1.23 7.54 -23.52
C LEU A 61 1.11 8.64 -24.57
N ASP A 62 2.25 9.08 -25.08
CA ASP A 62 2.36 9.97 -26.23
C ASP A 62 2.86 9.16 -27.43
N VAL A 63 2.13 9.25 -28.55
CA VAL A 63 2.43 8.47 -29.77
C VAL A 63 3.00 9.30 -30.91
N THR A 64 3.33 10.57 -30.64
CA THR A 64 3.74 11.54 -31.68
C THR A 64 5.17 11.32 -32.18
N THR A 65 6.01 10.61 -31.40
CA THR A 65 7.39 10.29 -31.76
C THR A 65 7.73 8.86 -31.34
N PHE A 66 8.77 8.28 -31.96
CA PHE A 66 9.28 6.97 -31.56
C PHE A 66 9.73 6.97 -30.09
N GLU A 67 10.51 7.97 -29.69
CA GLU A 67 11.05 8.09 -28.32
C GLU A 67 9.95 8.11 -27.25
N ASN A 68 8.89 8.88 -27.47
CA ASN A 68 7.76 8.94 -26.55
C ASN A 68 7.03 7.59 -26.41
N VAL A 69 6.84 6.87 -27.52
CA VAL A 69 6.25 5.51 -27.48
C VAL A 69 7.16 4.56 -26.70
N GLN A 70 8.47 4.67 -26.86
CA GLN A 70 9.43 3.81 -26.15
C GLN A 70 9.45 4.06 -24.63
N LYS A 71 9.00 5.22 -24.13
CA LYS A 71 8.86 5.43 -22.67
C LYS A 71 7.90 4.44 -22.02
N ARG A 72 6.96 3.84 -22.77
CA ARG A 72 5.95 2.89 -22.28
C ARG A 72 6.14 1.48 -22.82
N ARG A 73 7.35 0.93 -22.69
CA ARG A 73 7.67 -0.46 -23.07
C ARG A 73 6.72 -1.50 -22.47
N ASP A 74 6.18 -1.23 -21.28
CA ASP A 74 5.19 -2.07 -20.58
C ASP A 74 3.89 -2.27 -21.38
N LEU A 75 3.60 -1.41 -22.36
CA LEU A 75 2.44 -1.53 -23.24
C LEU A 75 2.75 -2.31 -24.53
N LEU A 76 4.02 -2.40 -24.92
CA LEU A 76 4.45 -2.81 -26.26
C LEU A 76 4.75 -4.31 -26.38
N SER A 77 4.83 -5.03 -25.26
CA SER A 77 5.11 -6.48 -25.25
C SER A 77 3.93 -7.26 -24.66
N PRO A 78 3.69 -8.51 -25.10
CA PRO A 78 2.80 -9.42 -24.38
C PRO A 78 3.33 -9.63 -22.96
N PHE A 79 2.42 -9.79 -22.00
CA PHE A 79 2.81 -9.95 -20.60
C PHE A 79 1.87 -10.92 -19.87
N GLY A 80 2.45 -11.79 -19.06
CA GLY A 80 1.69 -12.75 -18.26
C GLY A 80 0.73 -13.59 -19.12
N ALA A 81 -0.52 -13.74 -18.68
CA ALA A 81 -1.55 -14.49 -19.39
C ALA A 81 -2.01 -13.87 -20.73
N TYR A 82 -1.61 -12.64 -21.03
CA TYR A 82 -2.04 -11.94 -22.25
C TYR A 82 -1.08 -12.24 -23.41
N ALA A 83 -1.60 -12.91 -24.44
CA ALA A 83 -0.85 -13.21 -25.66
C ALA A 83 -0.65 -12.00 -26.59
N TYR A 84 -1.31 -10.88 -26.31
CA TYR A 84 -1.23 -9.64 -27.07
C TYR A 84 -0.69 -8.52 -26.16
N PRO A 85 0.11 -7.58 -26.69
CA PRO A 85 0.48 -6.38 -25.95
C PRO A 85 -0.74 -5.57 -25.51
N ALA A 86 -0.65 -4.91 -24.35
CA ALA A 86 -1.71 -4.05 -23.83
C ALA A 86 -2.07 -2.93 -24.82
N PHE A 87 -1.10 -2.47 -25.62
CA PHE A 87 -1.28 -1.50 -26.69
C PHE A 87 -2.36 -1.95 -27.71
N LEU A 88 -2.31 -3.20 -28.19
CA LEU A 88 -3.32 -3.72 -29.12
C LEU A 88 -4.64 -3.99 -28.42
N ILE A 89 -4.59 -4.58 -27.22
CA ILE A 89 -5.80 -4.90 -26.44
C ILE A 89 -6.64 -3.65 -26.19
N LYS A 90 -6.00 -2.52 -25.84
CA LYS A 90 -6.67 -1.24 -25.61
C LYS A 90 -7.06 -0.53 -26.91
N GLY A 91 -6.39 -0.80 -28.01
CA GLY A 91 -6.70 -0.19 -29.30
C GLY A 91 -7.98 -0.76 -29.95
N VAL A 92 -8.29 -2.03 -29.69
CA VAL A 92 -9.49 -2.69 -30.21
C VAL A 92 -10.68 -2.58 -29.25
N GLY A 93 -11.88 -2.92 -29.72
CA GLY A 93 -13.06 -2.97 -28.86
C GLY A 93 -13.00 -4.09 -27.81
N ALA A 94 -13.69 -3.88 -26.70
CA ALA A 94 -13.84 -4.94 -25.68
C ALA A 94 -14.45 -6.21 -26.28
N ASN A 95 -14.00 -7.37 -25.79
CA ASN A 95 -14.34 -8.71 -26.26
C ASN A 95 -13.85 -9.06 -27.68
N ALA A 96 -13.13 -8.17 -28.36
CA ALA A 96 -12.61 -8.42 -29.71
C ALA A 96 -11.45 -9.44 -29.74
N LEU A 97 -10.70 -9.53 -28.65
CA LEU A 97 -9.60 -10.49 -28.48
C LEU A 97 -9.91 -11.46 -27.35
N LYS A 98 -9.21 -12.60 -27.34
CA LYS A 98 -9.38 -13.67 -26.34
C LYS A 98 -8.05 -14.03 -25.69
N LEU A 99 -8.10 -14.38 -24.41
CA LEU A 99 -6.99 -14.97 -23.67
C LEU A 99 -7.28 -16.46 -23.41
N GLN A 100 -6.23 -17.26 -23.26
CA GLN A 100 -6.37 -18.66 -22.88
C GLN A 100 -6.26 -18.79 -21.35
N TYR A 101 -7.18 -19.52 -20.72
CA TYR A 101 -7.16 -19.82 -19.29
C TYR A 101 -7.79 -21.19 -19.03
N ALA A 102 -7.06 -22.08 -18.37
CA ALA A 102 -7.53 -23.44 -18.01
C ALA A 102 -8.21 -24.19 -19.18
N GLY A 103 -7.58 -24.18 -20.35
CA GLY A 103 -8.10 -24.84 -21.57
C GLY A 103 -9.25 -24.10 -22.27
N LYS A 104 -9.70 -22.95 -21.77
CA LYS A 104 -10.78 -22.13 -22.37
C LYS A 104 -10.21 -20.88 -23.03
N PHE A 105 -10.92 -20.38 -24.06
CA PHE A 105 -10.69 -19.06 -24.63
C PHE A 105 -11.72 -18.06 -24.09
N LEU A 106 -11.26 -17.16 -23.23
CA LEU A 106 -12.09 -16.17 -22.56
C LEU A 106 -11.96 -14.81 -23.27
N PRO A 107 -13.05 -14.05 -23.43
CA PRO A 107 -12.98 -12.72 -24.02
C PRO A 107 -12.24 -11.74 -23.11
N ILE A 108 -11.40 -10.89 -23.70
CA ILE A 108 -10.73 -9.78 -23.02
C ILE A 108 -11.69 -8.58 -23.04
N ASP A 109 -12.32 -8.29 -21.91
CA ASP A 109 -13.29 -7.20 -21.73
C ASP A 109 -12.63 -6.00 -21.07
N VAL A 110 -11.69 -5.40 -21.81
CA VAL A 110 -10.94 -4.24 -21.38
C VAL A 110 -11.38 -3.04 -22.20
N GLN A 111 -11.96 -2.05 -21.53
CA GLN A 111 -12.48 -0.85 -22.17
C GLN A 111 -11.37 0.18 -22.42
N HIS A 112 -11.55 1.00 -23.46
CA HIS A 112 -10.73 2.16 -23.78
C HIS A 112 -11.61 3.41 -23.75
N SER A 113 -11.13 4.49 -23.13
CA SER A 113 -11.94 5.71 -22.91
C SER A 113 -12.37 6.39 -24.20
N GLY A 114 -11.58 6.26 -25.28
CA GLY A 114 -11.92 6.74 -26.62
C GLY A 114 -12.75 5.75 -27.45
N GLY A 115 -13.21 4.64 -26.88
CA GLY A 115 -13.80 3.52 -27.61
C GLY A 115 -12.78 2.75 -28.45
N ALA A 116 -13.28 1.88 -29.34
CA ALA A 116 -12.45 1.11 -30.27
C ALA A 116 -11.89 2.02 -31.36
N ILE A 117 -10.57 2.06 -31.49
CA ILE A 117 -9.84 2.91 -32.46
C ILE A 117 -9.14 2.09 -33.55
N LEU A 118 -8.99 0.78 -33.34
CA LEU A 118 -8.46 -0.20 -34.28
C LEU A 118 -9.47 -1.33 -34.49
N GLU A 119 -9.58 -1.78 -35.74
CA GLU A 119 -10.38 -2.94 -36.10
C GLU A 119 -9.50 -4.20 -36.18
N PRO A 120 -9.82 -5.27 -35.43
CA PRO A 120 -9.10 -6.54 -35.54
C PRO A 120 -9.11 -7.06 -36.98
N GLY A 121 -7.95 -7.51 -37.46
CA GLY A 121 -7.82 -8.03 -38.82
C GLY A 121 -7.67 -6.98 -39.93
N SER A 122 -7.67 -5.68 -39.60
CA SER A 122 -7.33 -4.63 -40.56
C SER A 122 -5.82 -4.59 -40.88
N ASP A 123 -5.45 -3.99 -42.01
CA ASP A 123 -4.03 -3.80 -42.38
C ASP A 123 -3.27 -3.02 -41.31
N ALA A 124 -3.90 -2.02 -40.69
CA ALA A 124 -3.33 -1.25 -39.59
C ALA A 124 -3.06 -2.14 -38.37
N PHE A 125 -4.00 -3.03 -38.02
CA PHE A 125 -3.84 -3.98 -36.92
C PHE A 125 -2.67 -4.94 -37.17
N TYR A 126 -2.60 -5.57 -38.35
CA TYR A 126 -1.52 -6.51 -38.66
C TYR A 126 -0.15 -5.85 -38.78
N THR A 127 -0.09 -4.62 -39.31
CA THR A 127 1.15 -3.84 -39.38
C THR A 127 1.69 -3.54 -37.98
N LEU A 128 0.83 -3.09 -37.07
CA LEU A 128 1.19 -2.85 -35.67
C LEU A 128 1.57 -4.14 -34.94
N GLN A 129 0.79 -5.22 -35.12
CA GLN A 129 1.08 -6.52 -34.51
C GLN A 129 2.46 -7.04 -34.93
N SER A 130 2.76 -7.04 -36.24
CA SER A 130 4.06 -7.45 -36.75
C SER A 130 5.21 -6.61 -36.17
N TRP A 131 5.03 -5.29 -36.06
CA TRP A 131 6.03 -4.41 -35.46
C TRP A 131 6.25 -4.70 -33.96
N LEU A 132 5.17 -4.95 -33.20
CA LEU A 132 5.25 -5.31 -31.79
C LEU A 132 5.90 -6.69 -31.57
N ASP A 133 5.55 -7.68 -32.39
CA ASP A 133 6.15 -9.02 -32.37
C ASP A 133 7.66 -8.99 -32.71
N ASN A 134 8.08 -7.98 -33.47
CA ASN A 134 9.48 -7.68 -33.78
C ASN A 134 10.16 -6.74 -32.74
N GLY A 135 9.59 -6.63 -31.53
CA GLY A 135 10.20 -5.92 -30.40
C GLY A 135 10.02 -4.40 -30.43
N ALA A 136 9.08 -3.90 -31.24
CA ALA A 136 8.74 -2.48 -31.38
C ALA A 136 9.97 -1.60 -31.69
N THR A 137 10.91 -2.12 -32.50
CA THR A 137 12.17 -1.45 -32.85
C THR A 137 11.97 -0.38 -33.92
N GLU A 138 12.86 0.61 -33.96
CA GLU A 138 12.77 1.70 -34.94
C GLU A 138 12.98 1.21 -36.39
N ASN A 139 13.78 0.16 -36.55
CA ASN A 139 14.07 -0.48 -37.83
C ASN A 139 13.09 -1.62 -38.19
N GLY A 140 12.16 -1.98 -37.28
CA GLY A 140 11.17 -3.04 -37.49
C GLY A 140 11.73 -4.46 -37.48
N LEU A 141 13.00 -4.64 -37.10
CA LEU A 141 13.65 -5.95 -37.04
C LEU A 141 13.67 -6.49 -35.61
N LYS A 142 13.38 -7.79 -35.47
CA LYS A 142 13.42 -8.49 -34.19
C LYS A 142 14.86 -8.54 -33.65
N PRO A 143 15.12 -8.09 -32.41
CA PRO A 143 16.42 -8.27 -31.76
C PRO A 143 16.76 -9.76 -31.57
N ALA A 144 18.05 -10.11 -31.63
CA ALA A 144 18.50 -11.44 -31.26
C ALA A 144 18.34 -11.66 -29.74
N SER A 145 17.98 -12.88 -29.33
CA SER A 145 17.79 -13.27 -27.93
C SER A 145 18.67 -14.48 -27.55
N PRO A 146 20.01 -14.33 -27.55
CA PRO A 146 20.90 -15.43 -27.17
C PRO A 146 20.71 -15.81 -25.70
N ALA A 147 20.96 -17.09 -25.39
CA ALA A 147 20.99 -17.58 -24.01
C ALA A 147 21.91 -16.70 -23.15
N GLN A 148 21.43 -16.32 -21.97
CA GLN A 148 22.17 -15.55 -20.98
C GLN A 148 22.43 -16.44 -19.77
N ASN A 149 23.65 -16.37 -19.24
CA ASN A 149 23.95 -16.95 -17.94
C ASN A 149 23.58 -15.94 -16.87
N GLY A 150 22.94 -16.40 -15.81
CA GLY A 150 22.69 -15.55 -14.64
C GLY A 150 23.95 -15.29 -13.83
N GLU A 151 23.91 -14.22 -13.04
CA GLU A 151 24.99 -13.75 -12.17
C GLU A 151 24.53 -13.70 -10.70
N GLY A 152 25.50 -13.68 -9.78
CA GLY A 152 25.23 -13.58 -8.34
C GLY A 152 24.92 -14.92 -7.66
N THR A 153 25.18 -14.96 -6.35
CA THR A 153 25.00 -16.16 -5.53
C THR A 153 23.53 -16.54 -5.39
N CYS A 154 23.23 -17.84 -5.43
CA CYS A 154 21.93 -18.38 -5.08
C CYS A 154 21.57 -18.09 -3.61
N SER A 155 20.28 -18.06 -3.29
CA SER A 155 19.79 -17.94 -1.91
C SER A 155 19.62 -19.32 -1.28
N THR A 156 19.95 -19.47 0.00
CA THR A 156 19.67 -20.69 0.79
C THR A 156 18.40 -20.57 1.64
N VAL A 157 17.67 -19.45 1.54
CA VAL A 157 16.56 -19.13 2.43
C VAL A 157 15.29 -19.90 2.04
N VAL A 158 14.84 -20.80 2.90
CA VAL A 158 13.52 -21.45 2.79
C VAL A 158 12.48 -20.64 3.58
N PRO A 159 11.28 -20.38 3.04
CA PRO A 159 10.23 -19.66 3.77
C PRO A 159 9.86 -20.33 5.11
N PRO A 160 9.67 -19.56 6.20
CA PRO A 160 9.24 -20.09 7.49
C PRO A 160 7.92 -20.87 7.38
N GLY A 161 7.82 -21.98 8.11
CA GLY A 161 6.62 -22.84 8.10
C GLY A 161 6.53 -23.82 6.93
N PHE A 162 7.52 -23.86 6.04
CA PHE A 162 7.59 -24.88 5.00
C PHE A 162 7.78 -26.28 5.60
N VAL A 163 6.89 -27.21 5.25
CA VAL A 163 6.91 -28.59 5.74
C VAL A 163 7.58 -29.51 4.72
N ALA A 164 8.90 -29.65 4.82
CA ALA A 164 9.70 -30.44 3.88
C ALA A 164 9.26 -31.91 3.77
N THR A 165 8.82 -32.51 4.89
CA THR A 165 8.44 -33.92 4.96
C THR A 165 7.32 -34.32 4.01
N THR A 166 6.41 -33.39 3.68
CA THR A 166 5.33 -33.63 2.71
C THR A 166 5.89 -33.90 1.31
N TYR A 167 6.98 -33.23 0.96
CA TYR A 167 7.59 -33.29 -0.37
C TYR A 167 8.68 -34.35 -0.45
N THR A 168 9.46 -34.56 0.61
CA THR A 168 10.48 -35.62 0.64
C THR A 168 9.87 -37.03 0.59
N ALA A 169 8.63 -37.19 1.04
CA ALA A 169 7.87 -38.43 0.95
C ALA A 169 7.28 -38.71 -0.44
N HIS A 170 7.32 -37.75 -1.36
CA HIS A 170 6.75 -37.91 -2.70
C HIS A 170 7.61 -38.88 -3.54
N PRO A 171 7.01 -39.83 -4.30
CA PRO A 171 7.77 -40.81 -5.08
C PRO A 171 8.78 -40.19 -6.06
N GLU A 172 8.42 -39.06 -6.67
CA GLU A 172 9.27 -38.34 -7.64
C GLU A 172 10.32 -37.40 -7.02
N PHE A 173 10.42 -37.34 -5.69
CA PHE A 173 11.41 -36.47 -5.04
C PHE A 173 12.85 -36.91 -5.33
N GLN A 174 13.12 -38.21 -5.33
CA GLN A 174 14.46 -38.73 -5.63
C GLN A 174 14.86 -38.51 -7.09
N THR A 175 13.90 -38.65 -8.02
CA THR A 175 14.09 -38.30 -9.44
C THR A 175 14.42 -36.82 -9.58
N PHE A 176 13.69 -35.95 -8.89
CA PHE A 176 13.96 -34.51 -8.91
C PHE A 176 15.37 -34.18 -8.43
N LYS A 177 15.74 -34.70 -7.25
CA LYS A 177 17.06 -34.49 -6.65
C LYS A 177 18.21 -34.94 -7.55
N SER A 178 18.07 -36.11 -8.18
CA SER A 178 19.14 -36.71 -8.97
C SER A 178 19.22 -36.22 -10.43
N SER A 179 18.10 -35.76 -10.99
CA SER A 179 18.00 -35.52 -12.45
C SER A 179 17.47 -34.13 -12.82
N ILE A 180 16.70 -33.46 -11.97
CA ILE A 180 16.06 -32.17 -12.32
C ILE A 180 16.80 -30.99 -11.69
N GLN A 181 17.16 -31.08 -10.40
CA GLN A 181 17.94 -30.05 -9.73
C GLN A 181 19.26 -29.75 -10.47
N PRO A 182 20.06 -30.76 -10.92
CA PRO A 182 21.28 -30.50 -11.69
C PRO A 182 21.03 -29.72 -12.99
N ILE A 183 19.95 -30.04 -13.72
CA ILE A 183 19.58 -29.30 -14.95
C ILE A 183 19.30 -27.83 -14.63
N LEU A 184 18.57 -27.54 -13.55
CA LEU A 184 18.28 -26.16 -13.14
C LEU A 184 19.57 -25.39 -12.78
N GLU A 185 20.55 -26.06 -12.17
CA GLU A 185 21.85 -25.49 -11.84
C GLU A 185 22.72 -25.25 -13.08
N ASP A 186 22.81 -26.24 -13.97
CA ASP A 186 23.63 -26.19 -15.20
C ASP A 186 23.16 -25.09 -16.18
N HIS A 187 21.85 -24.84 -16.22
CA HIS A 187 21.25 -23.72 -16.96
C HIS A 187 21.31 -22.38 -16.20
N GLY A 188 21.97 -22.32 -15.04
CA GLY A 188 22.14 -21.09 -14.25
C GLY A 188 20.84 -20.53 -13.67
N CYS A 189 19.79 -21.34 -13.56
CA CYS A 189 18.48 -20.88 -13.08
C CYS A 189 18.56 -20.44 -11.62
N THR A 190 19.37 -21.11 -10.80
CA THR A 190 19.48 -20.87 -9.34
C THR A 190 20.21 -19.56 -8.97
N THR A 191 20.77 -18.83 -9.93
CA THR A 191 21.57 -17.62 -9.67
C THR A 191 20.71 -16.45 -9.14
N GLY A 192 21.35 -15.55 -8.39
CA GLY A 192 20.68 -14.42 -7.74
C GLY A 192 20.01 -13.44 -8.71
N SER A 193 20.52 -13.30 -9.95
CA SER A 193 19.90 -12.48 -10.99
C SER A 193 18.73 -13.16 -11.72
N CYS A 194 18.50 -14.46 -11.46
CA CYS A 194 17.46 -15.26 -12.09
C CYS A 194 16.44 -15.77 -11.05
N HIS A 195 16.40 -17.08 -10.77
CA HIS A 195 15.43 -17.70 -9.87
C HIS A 195 15.95 -17.90 -8.44
N GLY A 196 17.21 -17.55 -8.17
CA GLY A 196 17.80 -17.53 -6.81
C GLY A 196 17.34 -16.38 -5.93
N ALA A 197 16.52 -15.46 -6.45
CA ALA A 197 15.97 -14.33 -5.71
C ALA A 197 14.59 -14.68 -5.11
N PRO A 198 14.38 -14.52 -3.78
CA PRO A 198 13.09 -14.81 -3.12
C PRO A 198 11.87 -14.08 -3.68
N GLN A 199 12.09 -13.00 -4.44
CA GLN A 199 11.03 -12.22 -5.09
C GLN A 199 10.48 -12.88 -6.36
N SER A 200 11.22 -13.84 -6.95
CA SER A 200 10.86 -14.53 -8.19
C SER A 200 9.57 -15.36 -8.02
N ASP A 201 8.77 -15.44 -9.08
CA ASP A 201 7.56 -16.29 -9.13
C ASP A 201 7.94 -17.76 -8.97
N PHE A 202 9.00 -18.15 -9.69
CA PHE A 202 9.68 -19.42 -9.57
C PHE A 202 10.94 -19.17 -8.75
N TYR A 203 10.84 -19.19 -7.42
CA TYR A 203 11.99 -19.03 -6.53
C TYR A 203 12.57 -20.39 -6.20
N ILE A 204 13.85 -20.62 -6.46
CA ILE A 204 14.57 -21.84 -6.10
C ILE A 204 15.82 -21.49 -5.30
N THR A 205 16.07 -22.26 -4.27
CA THR A 205 17.25 -22.14 -3.42
C THR A 205 18.47 -22.82 -4.04
N CYS A 206 19.63 -22.67 -3.41
CA CYS A 206 20.86 -23.38 -3.78
C CYS A 206 20.68 -24.91 -3.81
N GLY A 207 19.81 -25.47 -2.96
CA GLY A 207 19.59 -26.92 -2.94
C GLY A 207 20.64 -27.70 -2.14
N ASP A 208 21.35 -27.03 -1.22
CA ASP A 208 22.49 -27.63 -0.50
C ASP A 208 22.11 -28.76 0.48
N ASP A 209 20.83 -28.83 0.87
CA ASP A 209 20.29 -29.82 1.80
C ASP A 209 18.90 -30.31 1.39
N ASP A 210 18.41 -31.38 2.03
CA ASP A 210 17.12 -32.00 1.69
C ASP A 210 15.91 -31.07 1.95
N THR A 211 16.02 -30.09 2.83
CA THR A 211 14.95 -29.11 3.09
C THR A 211 14.88 -28.10 1.95
N GLN A 212 16.02 -27.59 1.51
CA GLN A 212 16.16 -26.75 0.32
C GLN A 212 15.72 -27.49 -0.95
N LEU A 213 16.11 -28.75 -1.12
CA LEU A 213 15.71 -29.57 -2.26
C LEU A 213 14.21 -29.89 -2.23
N ALA A 214 13.64 -30.17 -1.06
CA ALA A 214 12.19 -30.35 -0.91
C ALA A 214 11.42 -29.07 -1.27
N PHE A 215 11.96 -27.91 -0.87
CA PHE A 215 11.43 -26.62 -1.29
C PHE A 215 11.52 -26.48 -2.81
N ASN A 216 12.69 -26.66 -3.43
CA ASN A 216 12.87 -26.56 -4.89
C ASN A 216 11.93 -27.52 -5.65
N PHE A 217 11.76 -28.76 -5.16
CA PHE A 217 10.79 -29.72 -5.70
C PHE A 217 9.36 -29.16 -5.67
N SER A 218 8.91 -28.63 -4.53
CA SER A 218 7.56 -28.04 -4.41
C SER A 218 7.35 -26.89 -5.39
N GLN A 219 8.40 -26.07 -5.59
CA GLN A 219 8.35 -24.94 -6.49
C GLN A 219 8.28 -25.44 -7.93
N ALA A 220 9.14 -26.37 -8.34
CA ALA A 220 9.13 -26.93 -9.69
C ALA A 220 7.81 -27.65 -10.01
N TRP A 221 7.33 -28.49 -9.09
CA TRP A 221 6.08 -29.22 -9.28
C TRP A 221 4.88 -28.28 -9.53
N SER A 222 4.86 -27.12 -8.86
CA SER A 222 3.78 -26.15 -9.06
C SER A 222 3.69 -25.58 -10.49
N PHE A 223 4.76 -25.67 -11.28
CA PHE A 223 4.84 -25.18 -12.67
C PHE A 223 4.53 -26.27 -13.72
N VAL A 224 4.15 -27.47 -13.29
CA VAL A 224 3.71 -28.58 -14.15
C VAL A 224 2.23 -28.42 -14.53
N ASN A 225 1.92 -28.63 -15.82
CA ASN A 225 0.56 -28.56 -16.37
C ASN A 225 0.11 -29.89 -16.98
N ASP A 226 -1.17 -29.95 -17.34
CA ASP A 226 -1.77 -30.99 -18.18
C ASP A 226 -2.46 -30.33 -19.40
N PRO A 227 -2.01 -30.58 -20.65
CA PRO A 227 -0.91 -31.48 -21.02
C PRO A 227 0.48 -30.97 -20.59
N VAL A 228 1.41 -31.89 -20.34
CA VAL A 228 2.75 -31.59 -19.80
C VAL A 228 3.55 -30.63 -20.68
N ALA A 229 3.39 -30.69 -22.01
CA ALA A 229 4.08 -29.77 -22.94
C ALA A 229 3.71 -28.28 -22.71
N ASP A 230 2.62 -28.00 -21.99
CA ASP A 230 2.22 -26.63 -21.62
C ASP A 230 2.75 -26.20 -20.24
N SER A 231 3.54 -27.05 -19.57
CA SER A 231 4.22 -26.69 -18.31
C SER A 231 5.16 -25.52 -18.54
N GLN A 232 5.14 -24.52 -17.66
CA GLN A 232 5.98 -23.33 -17.79
C GLN A 232 7.48 -23.67 -17.72
N LEU A 233 7.85 -24.66 -16.90
CA LEU A 233 9.21 -25.20 -16.79
C LEU A 233 9.78 -25.73 -18.12
N LEU A 234 8.91 -26.09 -19.07
CA LEU A 234 9.31 -26.54 -20.40
C LEU A 234 9.14 -25.43 -21.43
N ARG A 235 7.99 -24.75 -21.41
CA ARG A 235 7.58 -23.88 -22.52
C ARG A 235 8.13 -22.46 -22.47
N VAL A 236 8.44 -21.94 -21.28
CA VAL A 236 9.09 -20.63 -21.12
C VAL A 236 10.56 -20.65 -21.57
N PRO A 237 11.41 -21.58 -21.07
CA PRO A 237 12.82 -21.69 -21.48
C PRO A 237 13.05 -22.22 -22.92
N LEU A 238 12.05 -22.82 -23.55
CA LEU A 238 12.15 -23.33 -24.93
C LEU A 238 12.30 -22.19 -25.96
N ALA A 239 13.11 -22.43 -26.99
CA ALA A 239 13.26 -21.50 -28.10
C ALA A 239 11.93 -21.16 -28.77
N VAL A 240 11.67 -19.86 -28.95
CA VAL A 240 10.42 -19.36 -29.56
C VAL A 240 10.18 -19.95 -30.95
N ALA A 241 11.25 -20.15 -31.75
CA ALA A 241 11.18 -20.75 -33.08
C ALA A 241 10.63 -22.19 -33.10
N THR A 242 10.63 -22.87 -31.96
CA THR A 242 10.14 -24.25 -31.80
C THR A 242 8.89 -24.36 -30.93
N GLY A 243 8.23 -23.23 -30.65
CA GLY A 243 6.96 -23.18 -29.93
C GLY A 243 7.05 -22.72 -28.46
N GLY A 244 8.23 -22.29 -28.02
CA GLY A 244 8.44 -21.67 -26.72
C GLY A 244 7.94 -20.23 -26.60
N ARG A 245 8.04 -19.64 -25.40
CA ARG A 245 7.41 -18.34 -25.05
C ARG A 245 8.38 -17.18 -24.85
N GLY A 246 9.68 -17.46 -24.78
CA GLY A 246 10.69 -16.47 -24.49
C GLY A 246 10.86 -16.26 -22.98
N HIS A 247 12.10 -16.02 -22.58
CA HIS A 247 12.56 -15.97 -21.20
C HIS A 247 13.64 -14.90 -21.08
N THR A 248 13.73 -14.20 -19.94
CA THR A 248 14.76 -13.16 -19.74
C THR A 248 16.18 -13.71 -19.75
N GLY A 249 16.36 -14.98 -19.36
CA GLY A 249 17.61 -15.72 -19.53
C GLY A 249 17.86 -16.23 -20.95
N GLY A 250 17.05 -15.85 -21.95
CA GLY A 250 17.14 -16.35 -23.32
C GLY A 250 16.65 -17.80 -23.50
N ASP A 251 16.86 -18.35 -24.69
CA ASP A 251 16.45 -19.71 -25.08
C ASP A 251 17.36 -20.76 -24.42
N GLN A 252 16.88 -21.38 -23.33
CA GLN A 252 17.64 -22.40 -22.57
C GLN A 252 17.55 -23.78 -23.21
N PHE A 253 16.44 -24.10 -23.92
CA PHE A 253 16.33 -25.32 -24.72
C PHE A 253 16.18 -24.96 -26.20
N ALA A 254 17.04 -25.52 -27.05
CA ALA A 254 17.02 -25.22 -28.48
C ALA A 254 15.78 -25.82 -29.19
N SER A 255 15.27 -26.95 -28.70
CA SER A 255 14.07 -27.60 -29.21
C SER A 255 13.47 -28.57 -28.18
N ASN A 256 12.28 -29.10 -28.45
CA ASN A 256 11.65 -30.16 -27.63
C ASN A 256 12.32 -31.54 -27.78
N THR A 257 13.39 -31.64 -28.58
CA THR A 257 14.21 -32.86 -28.72
C THR A 257 15.52 -32.78 -27.92
N ASP A 258 15.73 -31.69 -27.19
CA ASP A 258 16.81 -31.55 -26.22
C ASP A 258 16.67 -32.61 -25.11
N ASP A 259 17.78 -33.16 -24.64
CA ASP A 259 17.77 -34.25 -23.66
C ASP A 259 17.38 -33.75 -22.26
N ASP A 260 17.76 -32.52 -21.90
CA ASP A 260 17.35 -31.89 -20.65
C ASP A 260 15.84 -31.58 -20.66
N TYR A 261 15.35 -31.10 -21.80
CA TYR A 261 13.90 -30.91 -22.02
C TYR A 261 13.13 -32.24 -21.83
N LYS A 262 13.58 -33.33 -22.46
CA LYS A 262 12.92 -34.65 -22.34
C LYS A 262 12.96 -35.17 -20.91
N THR A 263 14.05 -34.94 -20.20
CA THR A 263 14.23 -35.37 -18.81
C THR A 263 13.23 -34.66 -17.90
N ILE A 264 13.12 -33.33 -18.01
CA ILE A 264 12.09 -32.56 -17.28
C ILE A 264 10.68 -32.98 -17.71
N ALA A 265 10.42 -33.19 -19.00
CA ALA A 265 9.10 -33.60 -19.48
C ALA A 265 8.67 -34.99 -18.97
N THR A 266 9.60 -35.92 -18.85
CA THR A 266 9.34 -37.25 -18.29
C THR A 266 9.01 -37.17 -16.81
N TRP A 267 9.80 -36.42 -16.04
CA TRP A 267 9.52 -36.16 -14.63
C TRP A 267 8.19 -35.44 -14.41
N ALA A 268 7.90 -34.40 -15.21
CA ALA A 268 6.66 -33.64 -15.15
C ALA A 268 5.43 -34.53 -15.45
N THR A 269 5.57 -35.51 -16.35
CA THR A 269 4.52 -36.51 -16.63
C THR A 269 4.28 -37.42 -15.42
N ALA A 270 5.33 -37.86 -14.74
CA ALA A 270 5.24 -38.75 -13.59
C ALA A 270 4.66 -38.05 -12.35
N VAL A 271 5.09 -36.81 -12.08
CA VAL A 271 4.65 -36.03 -10.91
C VAL A 271 3.22 -35.47 -11.08
N GLY A 272 2.80 -35.20 -12.32
CA GLY A 272 1.47 -34.71 -12.66
C GLY A 272 1.20 -33.25 -12.22
N LYS A 273 0.03 -32.74 -12.58
CA LYS A 273 -0.39 -31.37 -12.22
C LYS A 273 -0.77 -31.28 -10.74
N LEU A 274 -0.23 -30.29 -10.04
CA LEU A 274 -0.62 -29.98 -8.66
C LEU A 274 -1.98 -29.26 -8.61
N ASP A 275 -2.93 -29.81 -7.84
CA ASP A 275 -4.23 -29.16 -7.58
C ASP A 275 -4.09 -28.06 -6.51
N PHE A 276 -4.31 -26.81 -6.92
CA PHE A 276 -4.34 -25.66 -6.02
C PHE A 276 -5.44 -25.76 -4.95
N ALA A 277 -6.63 -26.25 -5.32
CA ALA A 277 -7.77 -26.23 -4.43
C ALA A 277 -7.64 -27.27 -3.31
N MET A 278 -6.99 -28.41 -3.57
CA MET A 278 -6.90 -29.52 -2.62
C MET A 278 -8.29 -29.91 -2.08
N ASN A 279 -9.29 -29.95 -2.96
CA ASN A 279 -10.72 -30.14 -2.65
C ASN A 279 -11.42 -29.02 -1.85
N ASP A 280 -10.77 -27.88 -1.59
CA ASP A 280 -11.43 -26.70 -1.02
C ASP A 280 -12.38 -26.07 -2.05
N PRO A 281 -13.70 -26.09 -1.81
CA PRO A 281 -14.68 -25.58 -2.77
C PRO A 281 -14.58 -24.06 -2.98
N VAL A 282 -14.11 -23.30 -1.98
CA VAL A 282 -13.98 -21.84 -2.08
C VAL A 282 -12.77 -21.47 -2.92
N LYS A 283 -11.63 -22.16 -2.72
CA LYS A 283 -10.45 -22.02 -3.59
C LYS A 283 -10.76 -22.45 -5.02
N LYS A 284 -11.48 -23.56 -5.20
CA LYS A 284 -11.94 -23.99 -6.52
C LYS A 284 -12.81 -22.91 -7.17
N PHE A 285 -13.76 -22.34 -6.44
CA PHE A 285 -14.60 -21.25 -6.94
C PHE A 285 -13.76 -20.03 -7.36
N PHE A 286 -12.77 -19.64 -6.57
CA PHE A 286 -11.85 -18.55 -6.92
C PHE A 286 -11.11 -18.81 -8.23
N ALA A 287 -10.51 -19.99 -8.37
CA ALA A 287 -9.77 -20.37 -9.58
C ALA A 287 -10.69 -20.43 -10.82
N ASP A 288 -11.93 -20.88 -10.65
CA ASP A 288 -12.86 -21.08 -11.76
C ASP A 288 -13.63 -19.80 -12.15
N ASN A 289 -13.83 -18.85 -11.24
CA ASN A 289 -14.76 -17.72 -11.45
C ASN A 289 -14.19 -16.33 -11.08
N VAL A 290 -13.25 -16.22 -10.13
CA VAL A 290 -12.69 -14.92 -9.71
C VAL A 290 -11.40 -14.59 -10.45
N GLN A 291 -10.45 -15.53 -10.50
CA GLN A 291 -9.19 -15.35 -11.24
C GLN A 291 -9.44 -15.02 -12.73
N PRO A 292 -10.39 -15.67 -13.44
CA PRO A 292 -10.78 -15.27 -14.79
C PRO A 292 -11.25 -13.82 -14.88
N VAL A 293 -12.09 -13.35 -13.96
CA VAL A 293 -12.59 -11.96 -13.93
C VAL A 293 -11.42 -10.98 -13.86
N LEU A 294 -10.44 -11.22 -12.98
CA LEU A 294 -9.25 -10.37 -12.87
C LEU A 294 -8.47 -10.28 -14.19
N LEU A 295 -8.39 -11.38 -14.95
CA LEU A 295 -7.70 -11.40 -16.23
C LEU A 295 -8.51 -10.74 -17.34
N GLN A 296 -9.79 -11.09 -17.48
CA GLN A 296 -10.67 -10.55 -18.52
C GLN A 296 -10.82 -9.03 -18.39
N ARG A 297 -10.75 -8.49 -17.16
CA ARG A 297 -10.85 -7.05 -16.88
C ARG A 297 -9.51 -6.30 -16.89
N GLY A 298 -8.40 -6.98 -17.20
CA GLY A 298 -7.11 -6.33 -17.40
C GLY A 298 -6.33 -6.02 -16.11
N CYS A 299 -6.71 -6.60 -14.96
CA CYS A 299 -6.03 -6.30 -13.69
C CYS A 299 -4.55 -6.67 -13.73
N SER A 300 -4.20 -7.78 -14.41
CA SER A 300 -2.83 -8.33 -14.42
C SER A 300 -1.91 -7.75 -15.51
N PHE A 301 -2.25 -6.62 -16.14
CA PHE A 301 -1.29 -5.97 -17.04
C PHE A 301 -0.03 -5.52 -16.30
N GLN A 302 1.10 -5.46 -17.02
CA GLN A 302 2.41 -5.14 -16.48
C GLN A 302 2.40 -3.83 -15.67
N GLY A 303 1.82 -2.77 -16.23
CA GLY A 303 1.66 -1.47 -15.57
C GLY A 303 0.52 -1.36 -14.53
N CYS A 304 -0.27 -2.42 -14.32
CA CYS A 304 -1.42 -2.41 -13.42
C CYS A 304 -1.13 -3.16 -12.12
N HIS A 305 -1.44 -4.45 -12.02
CA HIS A 305 -1.22 -5.24 -10.80
C HIS A 305 -0.25 -6.40 -11.01
N SER A 306 0.77 -6.22 -11.85
CA SER A 306 1.84 -7.21 -11.98
C SER A 306 2.85 -7.11 -10.82
N PRO A 307 3.77 -8.09 -10.66
CA PRO A 307 4.86 -7.96 -9.69
C PRO A 307 5.74 -6.72 -9.92
N GLN A 308 5.85 -6.27 -11.18
CA GLN A 308 6.63 -5.10 -11.59
C GLN A 308 5.88 -3.77 -11.37
N ALA A 309 4.58 -3.80 -11.04
CA ALA A 309 3.80 -2.59 -10.86
C ALA A 309 4.14 -1.84 -9.56
N THR A 310 3.80 -0.54 -9.55
CA THR A 310 4.14 0.43 -8.48
C THR A 310 3.13 0.48 -7.33
N ASN A 311 2.38 -0.58 -7.09
CA ASN A 311 1.37 -0.63 -6.04
C ASN A 311 1.42 -1.95 -5.28
N ASP A 312 0.73 -1.98 -4.14
CA ASP A 312 0.76 -3.11 -3.20
C ASP A 312 -0.01 -4.33 -3.71
N PHE A 313 -0.99 -4.14 -4.60
CA PHE A 313 -1.76 -5.27 -5.15
C PHE A 313 -1.00 -5.88 -6.33
N LYS A 314 -0.17 -6.88 -6.03
CA LYS A 314 0.73 -7.55 -6.99
C LYS A 314 0.29 -8.98 -7.31
N LEU A 315 -0.56 -9.11 -8.32
CA LEU A 315 -0.99 -10.39 -8.89
C LEU A 315 0.15 -11.06 -9.66
N ARG A 316 0.31 -12.36 -9.43
CA ARG A 316 1.09 -13.25 -10.30
C ARG A 316 0.31 -13.46 -11.59
N SER A 317 0.92 -13.13 -12.71
CA SER A 317 0.19 -12.95 -13.97
C SER A 317 0.11 -14.21 -14.84
N GLY A 318 0.74 -15.31 -14.42
CA GLY A 318 0.74 -16.58 -15.14
C GLY A 318 1.34 -16.45 -16.55
N THR A 319 0.95 -17.35 -17.45
CA THR A 319 1.23 -17.25 -18.89
C THR A 319 0.00 -17.73 -19.67
N PRO A 320 -0.11 -17.52 -21.00
CA PRO A 320 -1.32 -17.90 -21.72
C PRO A 320 -1.72 -19.36 -21.48
N GLY A 321 -2.91 -19.62 -20.95
CA GLY A 321 -3.41 -20.97 -20.69
C GLY A 321 -2.89 -21.66 -19.42
N PHE A 322 -1.96 -21.07 -18.67
CA PHE A 322 -1.39 -21.70 -17.47
C PHE A 322 -1.20 -20.74 -16.29
N PHE A 323 -1.62 -21.21 -15.12
CA PHE A 323 -1.31 -20.64 -13.80
C PHE A 323 -0.81 -21.78 -12.90
N SER A 324 0.34 -21.56 -12.25
CA SER A 324 0.84 -22.48 -11.24
C SER A 324 -0.05 -22.47 -10.00
N ALA A 325 -0.04 -23.58 -9.24
CA ALA A 325 -0.76 -23.64 -7.98
C ALA A 325 -0.28 -22.57 -6.98
N VAL A 326 1.03 -22.24 -7.01
CA VAL A 326 1.63 -21.16 -6.23
C VAL A 326 1.13 -19.79 -6.68
N ALA A 327 1.01 -19.53 -7.99
CA ALA A 327 0.48 -18.27 -8.49
C ALA A 327 -1.00 -18.06 -8.08
N LEU A 328 -1.83 -19.11 -8.21
CA LEU A 328 -3.22 -19.07 -7.75
C LEU A 328 -3.32 -18.87 -6.23
N GLY A 329 -2.50 -19.58 -5.46
CA GLY A 329 -2.43 -19.42 -4.01
C GLY A 329 -2.05 -18.00 -3.59
N LYS A 330 -0.97 -17.45 -4.16
CA LYS A 330 -0.54 -16.07 -3.89
C LYS A 330 -1.62 -15.06 -4.28
N ASN A 331 -2.29 -15.21 -5.43
CA ASN A 331 -3.36 -14.30 -5.84
C ASN A 331 -4.60 -14.39 -4.94
N TYR A 332 -4.99 -15.60 -4.57
CA TYR A 332 -6.11 -15.87 -3.66
C TYR A 332 -5.85 -15.24 -2.29
N GLU A 333 -4.71 -15.54 -1.67
CA GLU A 333 -4.34 -15.02 -0.34
C GLU A 333 -4.19 -13.50 -0.34
N LEU A 334 -3.53 -12.94 -1.36
CA LEU A 334 -3.36 -11.50 -1.52
C LEU A 334 -4.73 -10.80 -1.58
N LEU A 335 -5.61 -11.22 -2.50
CA LEU A 335 -6.92 -10.59 -2.63
C LEU A 335 -7.73 -10.75 -1.33
N ARG A 336 -7.81 -11.98 -0.81
CA ARG A 336 -8.61 -12.34 0.36
C ARG A 336 -8.19 -11.60 1.62
N ASN A 337 -6.90 -11.59 1.93
CA ASN A 337 -6.39 -11.17 3.23
C ASN A 337 -6.04 -9.67 3.28
N GLU A 338 -5.58 -9.10 2.16
CA GLU A 338 -5.08 -7.72 2.13
C GLU A 338 -6.04 -6.73 1.44
N PHE A 339 -6.87 -7.19 0.50
CA PHE A 339 -7.70 -6.31 -0.33
C PHE A 339 -9.21 -6.51 -0.19
N MET A 340 -9.67 -7.57 0.47
CA MET A 340 -11.10 -7.77 0.77
C MET A 340 -11.42 -7.49 2.23
N ALA A 341 -12.67 -7.10 2.49
CA ALA A 341 -13.22 -6.82 3.81
C ALA A 341 -14.24 -7.91 4.18
N LEU A 342 -13.76 -9.15 4.39
CA LEU A 342 -14.62 -10.32 4.60
C LEU A 342 -15.45 -10.26 5.89
N GLU A 343 -15.14 -9.33 6.80
CA GLU A 343 -15.98 -8.95 7.93
C GLU A 343 -17.35 -8.38 7.50
N PHE A 344 -17.50 -7.92 6.26
CA PHE A 344 -18.76 -7.42 5.70
C PHE A 344 -19.29 -8.31 4.56
N PRO A 345 -20.63 -8.49 4.46
CA PRO A 345 -21.24 -9.31 3.41
C PRO A 345 -21.21 -8.65 2.02
N ASP A 346 -21.11 -7.32 1.94
CA ASP A 346 -21.07 -6.58 0.68
C ASP A 346 -19.63 -6.49 0.15
N ALA A 347 -19.38 -7.10 -1.01
CA ALA A 347 -18.05 -7.14 -1.63
C ALA A 347 -17.49 -5.73 -1.92
N ARG A 348 -18.35 -4.72 -2.09
CA ARG A 348 -17.96 -3.32 -2.32
C ARG A 348 -17.15 -2.71 -1.19
N ARG A 349 -17.22 -3.28 0.02
CA ARG A 349 -16.44 -2.80 1.17
C ARG A 349 -14.97 -3.17 1.05
N GLY A 350 -14.64 -4.24 0.32
CA GLY A 350 -13.26 -4.62 0.03
C GLY A 350 -12.64 -3.67 -0.98
N ARG A 351 -11.39 -3.25 -0.74
CA ARG A 351 -10.61 -2.41 -1.65
C ARG A 351 -10.51 -2.98 -3.07
N GLY A 352 -10.37 -4.30 -3.20
CA GLY A 352 -10.27 -5.01 -4.47
C GLY A 352 -11.47 -4.81 -5.38
N VAL A 353 -12.63 -4.47 -4.80
CA VAL A 353 -13.86 -4.13 -5.52
C VAL A 353 -14.10 -2.62 -5.51
N ALA A 354 -13.96 -1.93 -4.37
CA ALA A 354 -14.24 -0.50 -4.26
C ALA A 354 -13.50 0.34 -5.32
N LYS A 355 -12.25 0.01 -5.63
CA LYS A 355 -11.45 0.72 -6.64
C LYS A 355 -11.94 0.53 -8.08
N VAL A 356 -12.71 -0.49 -8.34
CA VAL A 356 -13.07 -0.89 -9.71
C VAL A 356 -14.55 -0.67 -9.98
N LEU A 357 -15.18 0.18 -9.18
CA LEU A 357 -16.55 0.69 -9.32
C LEU A 357 -16.55 2.19 -9.57
N LEU A 358 -17.67 2.69 -10.08
CA LEU A 358 -17.88 4.13 -10.23
C LEU A 358 -17.97 4.80 -8.85
N PRO A 359 -17.16 5.83 -8.56
CA PRO A 359 -17.19 6.49 -7.25
C PRO A 359 -18.54 7.15 -6.93
N ASP A 360 -19.13 7.83 -7.91
CA ASP A 360 -20.39 8.57 -7.76
C ASP A 360 -21.50 7.97 -8.64
N ASP A 361 -21.66 6.65 -8.65
CA ASP A 361 -22.65 5.98 -9.50
C ASP A 361 -24.09 6.43 -9.17
N PRO A 362 -24.78 7.19 -10.05
CA PRO A 362 -26.14 7.68 -9.79
C PRO A 362 -27.18 6.57 -9.63
N ARG A 363 -26.86 5.33 -10.00
CA ARG A 363 -27.79 4.19 -9.99
C ARG A 363 -27.88 3.49 -8.62
N ILE A 364 -26.87 3.64 -7.77
CA ILE A 364 -26.87 3.09 -6.40
C ILE A 364 -27.33 4.16 -5.42
N ALA A 365 -28.09 3.77 -4.41
CA ALA A 365 -28.48 4.69 -3.33
C ALA A 365 -27.43 4.75 -2.20
N SER A 366 -26.50 3.79 -2.18
CA SER A 366 -25.47 3.62 -1.15
C SER A 366 -24.11 4.20 -1.59
N VAL A 367 -23.08 3.95 -0.76
CA VAL A 367 -21.71 4.42 -1.03
C VAL A 367 -21.10 3.67 -2.21
N GLY A 368 -20.66 4.42 -3.22
CA GLY A 368 -20.02 3.91 -4.44
C GLY A 368 -18.56 3.54 -4.27
N GLY A 369 -17.85 3.48 -5.40
CA GLY A 369 -16.43 3.14 -5.46
C GLY A 369 -15.48 4.24 -4.99
N ILE A 370 -14.19 4.02 -5.21
CA ILE A 370 -13.13 5.03 -5.00
C ILE A 370 -12.30 5.19 -6.27
N ALA A 371 -11.71 6.36 -6.46
CA ALA A 371 -10.95 6.69 -7.65
C ALA A 371 -9.79 5.69 -7.90
N HIS A 372 -9.68 5.25 -9.15
CA HIS A 372 -8.70 4.28 -9.61
C HIS A 372 -8.21 4.65 -11.00
N ARG A 373 -6.88 4.62 -11.19
CA ARG A 373 -6.25 4.97 -12.48
C ARG A 373 -6.68 4.04 -13.63
N GLY A 374 -7.02 2.79 -13.33
CA GLY A 374 -7.54 1.84 -14.33
C GLY A 374 -9.03 2.03 -14.66
N GLY A 375 -9.74 2.91 -13.95
CA GLY A 375 -11.18 3.11 -14.10
C GLY A 375 -12.05 2.02 -13.45
N PRO A 376 -13.38 2.10 -13.63
CA PRO A 376 -14.37 1.23 -12.98
C PRO A 376 -14.57 -0.08 -13.75
N ILE A 377 -13.56 -0.95 -13.74
CA ILE A 377 -13.50 -2.13 -14.64
C ILE A 377 -14.44 -3.29 -14.27
N LEU A 378 -15.11 -3.29 -13.12
CA LEU A 378 -16.14 -4.28 -12.79
C LEU A 378 -17.55 -3.84 -13.18
N GLU A 379 -17.74 -2.58 -13.56
CA GLU A 379 -19.01 -2.09 -14.07
C GLU A 379 -19.29 -2.74 -15.43
N THR A 380 -20.51 -3.27 -15.57
CA THR A 380 -20.99 -3.78 -16.86
C THR A 380 -22.04 -2.80 -17.36
N ALA A 381 -21.92 -2.37 -18.62
CA ALA A 381 -22.86 -1.40 -19.20
C ALA A 381 -24.32 -1.85 -18.99
N GLY A 382 -25.16 -0.95 -18.47
CA GLY A 382 -26.56 -1.22 -18.15
C GLY A 382 -26.82 -2.03 -16.87
N ASN A 383 -25.79 -2.57 -16.21
CA ASN A 383 -25.93 -3.33 -14.96
C ASN A 383 -25.33 -2.55 -13.79
N VAL A 384 -25.97 -2.64 -12.63
CA VAL A 384 -25.50 -2.00 -11.39
C VAL A 384 -24.65 -3.00 -10.61
N ALA A 385 -23.48 -2.59 -10.14
CA ALA A 385 -22.66 -3.38 -9.23
C ALA A 385 -23.19 -3.25 -7.78
N GLU A 386 -24.26 -3.98 -7.47
CA GLU A 386 -24.86 -4.02 -6.12
C GLU A 386 -25.36 -5.44 -5.80
N PRO A 387 -25.27 -5.94 -4.54
CA PRO A 387 -25.59 -7.34 -4.25
C PRO A 387 -27.02 -7.73 -4.61
N THR A 388 -27.97 -6.80 -4.52
CA THR A 388 -29.39 -7.00 -4.85
C THR A 388 -29.63 -7.23 -6.34
N ALA A 389 -28.68 -6.87 -7.21
CA ALA A 389 -28.75 -7.14 -8.64
C ALA A 389 -28.24 -8.54 -9.01
N CYS A 390 -27.63 -9.27 -8.07
CA CYS A 390 -27.14 -10.62 -8.31
C CYS A 390 -28.27 -11.66 -8.19
N ALA A 391 -28.24 -12.66 -9.06
CA ALA A 391 -29.18 -13.76 -9.01
C ALA A 391 -29.05 -14.54 -7.69
N ALA A 392 -30.18 -15.03 -7.15
CA ALA A 392 -30.19 -15.80 -5.91
C ALA A 392 -29.39 -17.12 -6.00
N VAL A 393 -29.26 -17.66 -7.21
CA VAL A 393 -28.41 -18.82 -7.51
C VAL A 393 -27.33 -18.36 -8.50
N PHE A 394 -26.08 -18.54 -8.14
CA PHE A 394 -24.96 -18.19 -9.00
C PHE A 394 -24.91 -19.09 -10.24
N ASP A 395 -24.87 -18.47 -11.42
CA ASP A 395 -24.64 -19.13 -12.70
C ASP A 395 -23.43 -18.50 -13.40
N PRO A 396 -22.32 -19.24 -13.58
CA PRO A 396 -21.09 -18.71 -14.17
C PRO A 396 -21.25 -18.26 -15.63
N LEU A 397 -22.32 -18.65 -16.34
CA LEU A 397 -22.56 -18.25 -17.72
C LEU A 397 -23.25 -16.89 -17.85
N THR A 398 -24.02 -16.49 -16.83
CA THR A 398 -24.85 -15.29 -16.87
C THR A 398 -24.47 -14.26 -15.81
N ALA A 399 -23.72 -14.65 -14.77
CA ALA A 399 -23.28 -13.74 -13.73
C ALA A 399 -22.39 -12.62 -14.28
N THR A 400 -22.63 -11.40 -13.79
CA THR A 400 -21.72 -10.28 -14.02
C THR A 400 -20.41 -10.51 -13.26
N PRO A 401 -19.30 -9.86 -13.66
CA PRO A 401 -18.03 -9.93 -12.94
C PRO A 401 -18.14 -9.57 -11.46
N TYR A 402 -18.95 -8.55 -11.15
CA TYR A 402 -19.24 -8.17 -9.77
C TYR A 402 -19.93 -9.30 -9.01
N CYS A 403 -20.95 -9.94 -9.61
CA CYS A 403 -21.68 -11.02 -8.95
C CYS A 403 -20.84 -12.28 -8.73
N ALA A 404 -19.83 -12.55 -9.57
CA ALA A 404 -18.86 -13.61 -9.30
C ALA A 404 -18.04 -13.33 -8.03
N ILE A 405 -17.59 -12.09 -7.83
CA ILE A 405 -16.84 -11.71 -6.63
C ILE A 405 -17.75 -11.65 -5.40
N GLN A 406 -18.98 -11.16 -5.55
CA GLN A 406 -19.98 -11.13 -4.47
C GLN A 406 -20.34 -12.55 -3.99
N GLU A 407 -20.47 -13.51 -4.90
CA GLU A 407 -20.69 -14.92 -4.55
C GLU A 407 -19.47 -15.51 -3.85
N TRP A 408 -18.26 -15.19 -4.32
CA TRP A 408 -17.04 -15.61 -3.63
C TRP A 408 -16.97 -15.07 -2.19
N VAL A 409 -17.30 -13.79 -1.95
CA VAL A 409 -17.39 -13.21 -0.60
C VAL A 409 -18.43 -13.95 0.26
N ARG A 410 -19.58 -14.32 -0.30
CA ARG A 410 -20.59 -15.12 0.39
C ARG A 410 -20.03 -16.49 0.82
N LEU A 411 -19.31 -17.18 -0.07
CA LEU A 411 -18.69 -18.47 0.21
C LEU A 411 -17.56 -18.37 1.25
N GLU A 412 -16.71 -17.35 1.16
CA GLU A 412 -15.67 -17.06 2.16
C GLU A 412 -16.28 -16.83 3.55
N ARG A 413 -17.32 -16.00 3.63
CA ARG A 413 -18.02 -15.74 4.90
C ARG A 413 -18.69 -16.98 5.46
N ALA A 414 -19.30 -17.79 4.61
CA ALA A 414 -19.88 -19.07 5.03
C ALA A 414 -18.81 -20.02 5.60
N ALA A 415 -17.62 -20.06 4.99
CA ALA A 415 -16.49 -20.84 5.50
C ALA A 415 -15.92 -20.29 6.82
N LEU A 416 -15.95 -18.97 7.02
CA LEU A 416 -15.56 -18.33 8.28
C LEU A 416 -16.55 -18.57 9.42
N GLY A 417 -17.85 -18.71 9.11
CA GLY A 417 -18.89 -19.03 10.08
C GLY A 417 -18.90 -18.06 11.28
N GLY A 418 -18.81 -18.59 12.50
CA GLY A 418 -18.86 -17.82 13.74
C GLY A 418 -17.67 -16.87 13.98
N ALA A 419 -16.65 -16.87 13.12
CA ALA A 419 -15.54 -15.93 13.16
C ALA A 419 -15.89 -14.53 12.61
N VAL A 420 -17.07 -14.36 11.99
CA VAL A 420 -17.59 -13.07 11.54
C VAL A 420 -19.00 -12.81 12.12
N THR A 421 -19.33 -11.56 12.37
CA THR A 421 -20.69 -11.19 12.82
C THR A 421 -21.69 -11.35 11.66
N PRO A 422 -22.86 -11.99 11.89
CA PRO A 422 -24.00 -11.92 10.99
C PRO A 422 -24.50 -10.48 10.84
N MET A 423 -24.88 -10.08 9.63
CA MET A 423 -25.29 -8.69 9.31
C MET A 423 -26.52 -8.68 8.40
N GLU A 424 -27.39 -9.66 8.55
CA GLU A 424 -28.68 -9.69 7.88
C GLU A 424 -29.65 -8.72 8.55
N PRO A 425 -30.68 -8.24 7.83
CA PRO A 425 -31.71 -7.39 8.44
C PRO A 425 -32.34 -8.05 9.67
N GLY A 426 -32.30 -7.35 10.82
CA GLY A 426 -32.76 -7.83 12.12
C GLY A 426 -31.66 -8.35 13.04
N ASP A 427 -30.47 -8.65 12.53
CA ASP A 427 -29.30 -8.96 13.36
C ASP A 427 -28.90 -7.74 14.19
N THR A 428 -28.24 -7.98 15.33
CA THR A 428 -27.86 -6.91 16.26
C THR A 428 -26.35 -6.77 16.40
N VAL A 429 -25.92 -5.56 16.77
CA VAL A 429 -24.53 -5.24 17.02
C VAL A 429 -24.41 -4.20 18.14
N PRO A 430 -23.52 -4.39 19.12
CA PRO A 430 -23.27 -3.38 20.16
C PRO A 430 -22.49 -2.18 19.61
N LEU A 431 -22.92 -0.98 19.98
CA LEU A 431 -22.20 0.28 19.80
C LEU A 431 -21.73 0.75 21.19
N VAL A 432 -20.41 0.87 21.35
CA VAL A 432 -19.78 1.41 22.55
C VAL A 432 -19.42 2.87 22.30
N TYR A 433 -19.64 3.75 23.27
CA TYR A 433 -19.34 5.17 23.15
C TYR A 433 -19.06 5.80 24.51
N VAL A 434 -18.46 7.00 24.50
CA VAL A 434 -18.28 7.80 25.71
C VAL A 434 -19.40 8.83 25.81
N GLU A 435 -20.15 8.80 26.91
CA GLU A 435 -21.09 9.85 27.26
C GLU A 435 -20.44 10.84 28.20
N ARG A 436 -20.62 12.15 27.96
CA ARG A 436 -20.04 13.24 28.77
C ARG A 436 -21.08 14.30 29.06
N THR A 437 -20.81 15.18 30.02
CA THR A 437 -21.66 16.35 30.25
C THR A 437 -21.47 17.36 29.11
N ALA A 438 -22.56 17.83 28.53
CA ALA A 438 -22.53 18.80 27.43
C ALA A 438 -21.84 20.11 27.88
N GLY A 439 -21.14 20.76 26.96
CA GLY A 439 -20.39 21.98 27.24
C GLY A 439 -19.07 21.77 27.99
N GLN A 440 -18.74 20.56 28.43
CA GLN A 440 -17.39 20.27 28.90
C GLN A 440 -16.42 20.35 27.72
N ALA A 441 -15.40 21.21 27.87
CA ALA A 441 -14.32 21.36 26.91
C ALA A 441 -13.68 19.99 26.68
N SER A 442 -13.93 19.38 25.52
CA SER A 442 -13.17 18.19 25.13
C SER A 442 -11.79 18.70 24.74
N ALA A 443 -10.81 18.44 25.59
CA ALA A 443 -9.41 18.66 25.31
C ALA A 443 -9.05 18.01 23.97
N GLY A 444 -8.19 18.66 23.19
CA GLY A 444 -7.63 18.08 21.96
C GLY A 444 -6.82 16.82 22.28
N ARG A 445 -6.44 16.04 21.26
CA ARG A 445 -5.70 14.77 21.45
C ARG A 445 -4.36 14.92 22.19
N LEU A 446 -3.74 16.11 22.13
CA LEU A 446 -2.49 16.42 22.85
C LEU A 446 -2.71 16.94 24.28
N GLU A 447 -3.93 17.27 24.67
CA GLU A 447 -4.28 17.81 25.99
C GLU A 447 -4.88 16.71 26.87
N PHE A 448 -4.44 15.46 26.66
CA PHE A 448 -4.93 14.24 27.30
C PHE A 448 -4.79 14.26 28.83
N ASP A 449 -3.89 15.07 29.38
CA ASP A 449 -3.66 15.22 30.82
C ASP A 449 -4.73 16.09 31.51
N THR A 450 -5.51 16.85 30.74
CA THR A 450 -6.62 17.69 31.25
C THR A 450 -7.79 16.84 31.73
N PHE A 451 -8.08 16.89 33.04
CA PHE A 451 -9.16 16.08 33.64
C PHE A 451 -10.54 16.53 33.19
N GLN A 452 -11.29 15.60 32.59
CA GLN A 452 -12.66 15.79 32.16
C GLN A 452 -13.57 14.77 32.86
N GLY A 453 -13.83 14.98 34.14
CA GLY A 453 -14.76 14.16 34.93
C GLY A 453 -16.21 14.27 34.44
N GLY A 454 -17.09 13.40 34.91
CA GLY A 454 -18.50 13.40 34.50
C GLY A 454 -18.82 12.49 33.30
N ALA A 455 -17.85 11.65 32.89
CA ALA A 455 -17.97 10.73 31.78
C ALA A 455 -18.46 9.34 32.21
N ASP A 456 -19.00 8.59 31.25
CA ASP A 456 -19.38 7.18 31.37
C ASP A 456 -19.04 6.44 30.08
N LEU A 457 -18.61 5.18 30.19
CA LEU A 457 -18.44 4.27 29.05
C LEU A 457 -19.75 3.52 28.88
N ARG A 458 -20.47 3.76 27.78
CA ARG A 458 -21.81 3.20 27.57
C ARG A 458 -21.83 2.25 26.39
N VAL A 459 -22.75 1.29 26.44
CA VAL A 459 -23.09 0.40 25.33
C VAL A 459 -24.58 0.47 25.02
N VAL A 460 -24.92 0.47 23.74
CA VAL A 460 -26.29 0.32 23.22
C VAL A 460 -26.32 -0.73 22.12
N THR A 461 -27.42 -1.45 21.98
CA THR A 461 -27.61 -2.41 20.89
C THR A 461 -28.26 -1.72 19.69
N LEU A 462 -27.62 -1.80 18.54
CA LEU A 462 -28.17 -1.39 17.24
C LEU A 462 -28.66 -2.61 16.47
N THR A 463 -29.55 -2.38 15.50
CA THR A 463 -30.10 -3.41 14.63
C THR A 463 -29.72 -3.11 13.18
N PHE A 464 -29.30 -4.13 12.43
CA PHE A 464 -29.05 -4.04 10.99
C PHE A 464 -30.37 -3.94 10.21
N GLY A 465 -30.43 -3.00 9.28
CA GLY A 465 -31.46 -2.89 8.26
C GLY A 465 -30.98 -3.41 6.90
N ALA A 466 -31.74 -3.06 5.85
CA ALA A 466 -31.35 -3.37 4.47
C ALA A 466 -30.00 -2.72 4.11
N GLY A 467 -29.18 -3.42 3.31
CA GLY A 467 -27.85 -2.93 2.90
C GLY A 467 -26.89 -2.71 4.07
N GLN A 468 -27.08 -3.43 5.18
CA GLN A 468 -26.28 -3.34 6.41
C GLN A 468 -26.34 -1.97 7.10
N GLN A 469 -27.33 -1.13 6.76
CA GLN A 469 -27.52 0.16 7.41
C GLN A 469 -27.96 -0.03 8.88
N LEU A 470 -27.26 0.59 9.83
CA LEU A 470 -27.63 0.52 11.24
C LEU A 470 -28.83 1.41 11.57
N GLN A 471 -29.86 0.86 12.20
CA GLN A 471 -31.01 1.61 12.71
C GLN A 471 -30.65 2.39 13.98
N ALA A 472 -31.24 3.56 14.17
CA ALA A 472 -31.01 4.36 15.37
C ALA A 472 -31.64 3.68 16.61
N ALA A 473 -30.93 3.70 17.74
CA ALA A 473 -31.43 3.18 19.01
C ALA A 473 -31.83 4.30 19.96
N ASP A 474 -32.80 4.04 20.85
CA ASP A 474 -33.14 4.98 21.92
C ASP A 474 -31.97 5.06 22.92
N ALA A 475 -31.44 6.27 23.11
CA ALA A 475 -30.34 6.53 24.04
C ALA A 475 -30.63 6.06 25.47
N GLY A 476 -31.90 6.05 25.89
CA GLY A 476 -32.33 5.60 27.22
C GLY A 476 -32.16 4.10 27.46
N THR A 477 -31.94 3.30 26.41
CA THR A 477 -31.70 1.85 26.51
C THR A 477 -30.24 1.48 26.76
N SER A 478 -29.33 2.46 26.70
CA SER A 478 -27.90 2.23 26.91
C SER A 478 -27.57 1.89 28.37
N THR A 479 -26.54 1.07 28.57
CA THR A 479 -26.05 0.68 29.91
C THR A 479 -24.58 1.08 30.10
N SER A 480 -24.16 1.29 31.35
CA SER A 480 -22.76 1.59 31.68
C SER A 480 -21.93 0.31 31.70
N LEU A 481 -20.75 0.35 31.11
CA LEU A 481 -19.73 -0.70 31.17
C LEU A 481 -18.81 -0.57 32.40
N LEU A 482 -18.91 0.53 33.16
CA LEU A 482 -17.97 0.82 34.26
C LEU A 482 -18.37 0.19 35.60
N ALA A 483 -19.56 -0.41 35.70
CA ALA A 483 -20.10 -0.89 36.97
C ALA A 483 -19.21 -1.93 37.69
N SER A 484 -18.48 -2.77 36.93
CA SER A 484 -17.53 -3.76 37.49
C SER A 484 -16.10 -3.25 37.60
N CYS A 485 -15.81 -2.03 37.17
CA CYS A 485 -14.46 -1.46 37.17
C CYS A 485 -14.09 -0.91 38.56
N ALA A 486 -13.24 -1.63 39.27
CA ALA A 486 -12.79 -1.22 40.61
C ALA A 486 -12.19 0.20 40.60
N GLY A 487 -12.77 1.11 41.40
CA GLY A 487 -12.29 2.49 41.53
C GLY A 487 -12.80 3.47 40.47
N LEU A 488 -13.65 3.05 39.53
CA LEU A 488 -14.30 3.93 38.56
C LEU A 488 -15.81 4.03 38.84
N THR A 489 -16.29 5.25 39.12
CA THR A 489 -17.72 5.51 39.35
C THR A 489 -18.37 6.07 38.08
N PRO A 490 -19.39 5.39 37.50
CA PRO A 490 -20.09 5.88 36.31
C PRO A 490 -20.57 7.34 36.47
N GLY A 491 -20.31 8.18 35.47
CA GLY A 491 -20.75 9.57 35.47
C GLY A 491 -19.95 10.50 36.39
N ALA A 492 -18.84 10.05 36.98
CA ALA A 492 -17.92 10.89 37.76
C ALA A 492 -16.48 10.91 37.22
N VAL A 493 -16.10 9.87 36.48
CA VAL A 493 -14.73 9.62 35.98
C VAL A 493 -14.42 10.36 34.67
N ASP A 494 -13.17 10.29 34.24
CA ASP A 494 -12.72 10.65 32.90
C ASP A 494 -12.45 9.36 32.11
N VAL A 495 -13.03 9.22 30.90
CA VAL A 495 -12.98 8.03 30.04
C VAL A 495 -12.71 8.44 28.60
N GLN A 496 -11.75 7.83 27.93
CA GLN A 496 -11.32 8.24 26.60
C GLN A 496 -11.02 7.05 25.70
N ALA A 497 -11.22 7.27 24.39
CA ALA A 497 -10.75 6.41 23.30
C ALA A 497 -11.04 4.92 23.50
N PRO A 498 -12.31 4.50 23.57
CA PRO A 498 -12.63 3.09 23.56
C PRO A 498 -12.30 2.47 22.20
N ASP A 499 -11.90 1.19 22.22
CA ASP A 499 -11.67 0.38 21.03
C ASP A 499 -12.06 -1.09 21.30
N VAL A 500 -12.31 -1.88 20.26
CA VAL A 500 -12.88 -3.23 20.40
C VAL A 500 -11.99 -4.29 19.76
N ALA A 501 -11.81 -5.41 20.45
CA ALA A 501 -11.07 -6.56 19.94
C ALA A 501 -11.78 -7.21 18.75
N ASN A 502 -11.04 -7.95 17.93
CA ASN A 502 -11.55 -8.72 16.80
C ASN A 502 -12.62 -9.77 17.15
N ASP A 503 -12.72 -10.17 18.42
CA ASP A 503 -13.80 -11.04 18.92
C ASP A 503 -15.15 -10.34 19.12
N GLY A 504 -15.21 -9.01 18.98
CA GLY A 504 -16.41 -8.20 19.13
C GLY A 504 -17.00 -8.19 20.54
N THR A 505 -16.26 -8.65 21.56
CA THR A 505 -16.74 -8.83 22.93
C THR A 505 -15.87 -8.18 23.99
N ARG A 506 -14.60 -7.89 23.72
CA ARG A 506 -13.70 -7.17 24.64
C ARG A 506 -13.50 -5.73 24.20
N VAL A 507 -13.66 -4.79 25.13
CA VAL A 507 -13.47 -3.34 24.92
C VAL A 507 -12.25 -2.91 25.72
N THR A 508 -11.33 -2.17 25.08
CA THR A 508 -10.28 -1.42 25.79
C THR A 508 -10.62 0.06 25.83
N PHE A 509 -10.16 0.78 26.86
CA PHE A 509 -10.36 2.22 27.02
C PHE A 509 -9.36 2.81 28.00
N ALA A 510 -9.17 4.13 27.97
CA ALA A 510 -8.39 4.85 28.97
C ALA A 510 -9.32 5.48 30.02
N ALA A 511 -8.98 5.37 31.31
CA ALA A 511 -9.76 6.03 32.36
C ALA A 511 -8.96 6.39 33.62
N ARG A 512 -9.47 7.39 34.35
CA ARG A 512 -9.01 7.80 35.69
C ARG A 512 -10.16 8.28 36.57
N ALA A 513 -10.01 8.11 37.88
CA ALA A 513 -11.05 8.45 38.85
C ALA A 513 -11.16 9.95 39.14
N SER A 514 -10.02 10.63 39.26
CA SER A 514 -9.94 12.06 39.57
C SER A 514 -8.78 12.74 38.84
N ALA A 515 -8.68 14.07 38.96
CA ALA A 515 -7.57 14.85 38.41
C ALA A 515 -6.19 14.48 39.01
N ASN A 516 -6.16 13.93 40.22
CA ASN A 516 -4.93 13.51 40.88
C ASN A 516 -4.42 12.15 40.38
N ASP A 517 -5.29 11.36 39.75
CA ASP A 517 -4.98 10.01 39.29
C ASP A 517 -4.44 10.02 37.85
N PRO A 518 -3.45 9.16 37.53
CA PRO A 518 -3.00 8.97 36.15
C PRO A 518 -4.04 8.19 35.35
N LEU A 519 -4.11 8.48 34.05
CA LEU A 519 -4.83 7.63 33.10
C LEU A 519 -4.20 6.24 33.09
N GLY A 520 -5.03 5.21 33.13
CA GLY A 520 -4.64 3.82 32.87
C GLY A 520 -5.44 3.24 31.72
N VAL A 521 -4.88 2.23 31.07
CA VAL A 521 -5.55 1.39 30.09
C VAL A 521 -6.32 0.29 30.83
N TRP A 522 -7.58 0.13 30.47
CA TRP A 522 -8.52 -0.84 31.02
C TRP A 522 -9.03 -1.76 29.92
N VAL A 523 -9.49 -2.94 30.31
CA VAL A 523 -10.28 -3.85 29.47
C VAL A 523 -11.52 -4.29 30.22
N VAL A 524 -12.64 -4.37 29.52
CA VAL A 524 -13.94 -4.84 30.03
C VAL A 524 -14.66 -5.62 28.93
N ASP A 525 -15.53 -6.55 29.31
CA ASP A 525 -16.43 -7.18 28.35
C ASP A 525 -17.53 -6.21 27.92
N VAL A 526 -18.05 -6.36 26.70
CA VAL A 526 -19.21 -5.62 26.19
C VAL A 526 -20.47 -5.84 27.04
N GLY A 527 -20.51 -6.91 27.84
CA GLY A 527 -21.55 -7.16 28.85
C GLY A 527 -21.35 -6.42 30.18
N GLY A 528 -20.29 -5.62 30.32
CA GLY A 528 -19.97 -4.86 31.54
C GLY A 528 -19.31 -5.67 32.65
N GLN A 529 -18.83 -6.89 32.35
CA GLN A 529 -18.17 -7.79 33.30
C GLN A 529 -16.65 -7.82 33.07
N ASN A 530 -15.92 -8.45 34.01
CA ASN A 530 -14.47 -8.69 33.91
C ASN A 530 -13.64 -7.41 33.67
N CYS A 531 -14.07 -6.28 34.22
CA CYS A 531 -13.31 -5.05 34.09
C CYS A 531 -12.00 -5.10 34.89
N GLN A 532 -10.89 -4.83 34.22
CA GLN A 532 -9.56 -4.80 34.83
C GLN A 532 -8.68 -3.68 34.26
N ARG A 533 -7.80 -3.15 35.10
CA ARG A 533 -6.77 -2.19 34.70
C ARG A 533 -5.54 -2.98 34.23
N LEU A 534 -5.20 -2.89 32.95
CA LEU A 534 -4.03 -3.58 32.38
C LEU A 534 -2.70 -2.87 32.67
N THR A 535 -2.71 -1.53 32.77
CA THR A 535 -1.51 -0.75 33.06
C THR A 535 -1.60 -0.16 34.47
N PRO A 536 -0.92 -0.72 35.48
CA PRO A 536 -0.89 -0.17 36.83
C PRO A 536 -0.37 1.29 36.85
N ALA A 537 -0.76 2.04 37.88
CA ALA A 537 -0.25 3.39 38.07
C ALA A 537 1.27 3.35 38.33
N ALA A 538 2.03 4.12 37.55
CA ALA A 538 3.45 4.36 37.78
C ALA A 538 3.64 5.65 38.58
N PRO A 539 4.73 5.79 39.36
CA PRO A 539 5.03 7.03 40.05
C PRO A 539 5.24 8.17 39.05
N ASP A 540 4.86 9.38 39.46
CA ASP A 540 5.19 10.61 38.73
C ASP A 540 6.72 10.71 38.56
N SER A 541 7.18 11.21 37.42
CA SER A 541 8.59 11.31 37.06
C SER A 541 8.88 12.68 36.46
N ASN A 542 10.03 13.29 36.79
CA ASN A 542 10.42 14.65 36.37
C ASN A 542 9.34 15.73 36.64
N GLY A 543 8.54 15.55 37.70
CA GLY A 543 7.44 16.45 38.05
C GLY A 543 6.20 16.31 37.15
N LEU A 544 6.12 15.27 36.33
CA LEU A 544 5.01 14.97 35.42
C LEU A 544 4.37 13.63 35.78
N LYS A 545 3.06 13.55 35.57
CA LYS A 545 2.28 12.34 35.80
C LYS A 545 2.47 11.34 34.66
N VAL A 546 2.59 10.06 35.00
CA VAL A 546 2.74 8.98 34.02
C VAL A 546 1.37 8.48 33.59
N HIS A 547 0.90 8.94 32.43
CA HIS A 547 -0.38 8.55 31.83
C HIS A 547 -0.18 7.39 30.86
N ASN A 548 -1.15 6.48 30.79
CA ASN A 548 -1.31 5.48 29.73
C ASN A 548 -2.71 5.65 29.13
N PHE A 549 -2.80 5.95 27.83
CA PHE A 549 -4.02 6.43 27.19
C PHE A 549 -4.07 6.08 25.69
N ASP A 550 -5.18 6.42 25.02
CA ASP A 550 -5.46 6.08 23.61
C ASP A 550 -5.14 4.61 23.23
N PRO A 551 -5.73 3.61 23.92
CA PRO A 551 -5.49 2.22 23.57
C PRO A 551 -6.18 1.84 22.24
N ALA A 552 -5.52 0.99 21.47
CA ALA A 552 -6.05 0.38 20.25
C ALA A 552 -5.72 -1.11 20.23
N TRP A 553 -6.73 -1.93 19.94
CA TRP A 553 -6.56 -3.39 19.81
C TRP A 553 -5.78 -3.72 18.56
N ALA A 554 -4.78 -4.58 18.71
CA ALA A 554 -4.13 -5.21 17.57
C ALA A 554 -5.12 -6.19 16.90
N PRO A 555 -5.07 -6.35 15.56
CA PRO A 555 -6.02 -7.19 14.84
C PRO A 555 -5.81 -8.70 15.09
N ASP A 556 -4.81 -9.09 15.87
CA ASP A 556 -4.64 -10.45 16.36
C ASP A 556 -5.54 -10.79 17.57
N GLY A 557 -6.02 -9.78 18.31
CA GLY A 557 -6.81 -9.94 19.53
C GLY A 557 -6.00 -10.28 20.79
N GLU A 558 -4.67 -10.22 20.72
CA GLU A 558 -3.76 -10.60 21.82
C GLU A 558 -2.99 -9.40 22.38
N HIS A 559 -2.84 -8.34 21.59
CA HIS A 559 -2.06 -7.16 21.98
C HIS A 559 -2.86 -5.86 21.90
N ILE A 560 -2.41 -4.87 22.67
CA ILE A 560 -2.93 -3.49 22.62
C ILE A 560 -1.76 -2.52 22.46
N VAL A 561 -1.87 -1.56 21.56
CA VAL A 561 -0.96 -0.40 21.47
C VAL A 561 -1.60 0.79 22.16
N PHE A 562 -0.83 1.56 22.91
CA PHE A 562 -1.32 2.72 23.65
C PHE A 562 -0.24 3.81 23.70
N ALA A 563 -0.65 5.06 23.91
CA ALA A 563 0.26 6.18 24.17
C ALA A 563 0.62 6.23 25.66
N SER A 564 1.88 6.53 25.98
CA SER A 564 2.34 6.66 27.37
C SER A 564 3.32 7.80 27.53
N THR A 565 3.17 8.56 28.62
CA THR A 565 4.13 9.61 29.01
C THR A 565 5.32 9.07 29.80
N ARG A 566 5.44 7.74 29.94
CA ARG A 566 6.52 7.11 30.70
C ARG A 566 7.90 7.48 30.16
N GLY A 567 8.06 7.45 28.83
CA GLY A 567 9.31 7.71 28.11
C GLY A 567 10.47 6.77 28.50
N LYS A 568 11.53 6.75 27.70
CA LYS A 568 12.76 5.99 28.02
C LYS A 568 13.57 6.66 29.14
N ALA A 569 13.55 8.00 29.19
CA ALA A 569 14.29 8.82 30.15
C ALA A 569 13.39 9.34 31.30
N GLY A 570 12.23 8.73 31.51
CA GLY A 570 11.16 9.29 32.34
C GLY A 570 10.29 10.29 31.57
N ALA A 571 9.27 10.82 32.23
CA ALA A 571 8.31 11.72 31.60
C ALA A 571 8.98 13.05 31.22
N THR A 572 8.66 13.57 30.04
CA THR A 572 9.20 14.84 29.51
C THR A 572 8.10 15.69 28.88
N LYS A 573 8.45 16.86 28.34
CA LYS A 573 7.52 17.75 27.65
C LYS A 573 7.75 17.75 26.14
N SER A 574 6.69 18.00 25.39
CA SER A 574 6.75 18.33 23.96
C SER A 574 7.53 19.62 23.73
N ARG A 575 8.21 19.72 22.59
CA ARG A 575 9.14 20.83 22.33
C ARG A 575 8.47 22.13 21.92
N LYS A 576 7.26 22.08 21.35
CA LYS A 576 6.48 23.28 20.98
C LYS A 576 5.47 23.68 22.04
N ARG A 577 4.63 22.74 22.46
CA ARG A 577 3.49 23.04 23.34
C ARG A 577 3.83 22.97 24.83
N PHE A 578 4.98 22.38 25.19
CA PHE A 578 5.40 22.15 26.57
C PHE A 578 4.38 21.36 27.42
N LEU A 579 3.50 20.61 26.75
CA LEU A 579 2.59 19.63 27.35
C LEU A 579 3.34 18.31 27.59
N PRO A 580 2.86 17.42 28.47
CA PRO A 580 3.46 16.09 28.61
C PRO A 580 3.65 15.41 27.25
N GLN A 581 4.85 14.89 27.00
CA GLN A 581 5.19 14.15 25.80
C GLN A 581 4.76 12.69 25.96
N SER A 582 4.37 12.04 24.86
CA SER A 582 4.01 10.62 24.82
C SER A 582 4.70 9.87 23.69
N ASP A 583 5.11 8.64 23.99
CA ASP A 583 5.55 7.64 23.01
C ASP A 583 4.49 6.54 22.89
N LEU A 584 4.57 5.72 21.84
CA LEU A 584 3.77 4.51 21.70
C LEU A 584 4.41 3.33 22.44
N TRP A 585 3.56 2.54 23.10
CA TRP A 585 3.90 1.33 23.82
C TRP A 585 2.93 0.23 23.42
N ARG A 586 3.36 -1.02 23.53
CA ARG A 586 2.49 -2.19 23.39
C ARG A 586 2.39 -2.96 24.70
N VAL A 587 1.25 -3.63 24.90
CA VAL A 587 1.03 -4.57 26.00
C VAL A 587 0.52 -5.90 25.47
N THR A 588 1.05 -6.99 26.01
CA THR A 588 0.52 -8.34 25.82
C THR A 588 -0.59 -8.57 26.84
N VAL A 589 -1.81 -8.86 26.39
CA VAL A 589 -2.98 -8.91 27.29
C VAL A 589 -2.90 -10.08 28.27
N ALA A 590 -2.29 -11.19 27.87
CA ALA A 590 -2.23 -12.42 28.67
C ALA A 590 -1.38 -12.27 29.94
N ASP A 591 -0.28 -11.51 29.90
CA ASP A 591 0.68 -11.39 31.00
C ASP A 591 0.95 -9.95 31.47
N GLY A 592 0.44 -8.94 30.75
CA GLY A 592 0.63 -7.53 31.07
C GLY A 592 2.03 -7.00 30.78
N SER A 593 2.87 -7.74 30.04
CA SER A 593 4.20 -7.28 29.63
C SER A 593 4.08 -6.06 28.71
N VAL A 594 4.87 -5.02 29.00
CA VAL A 594 4.84 -3.75 28.26
C VAL A 594 6.17 -3.43 27.62
N GLU A 595 6.14 -2.89 26.41
CA GLU A 595 7.32 -2.56 25.62
C GLU A 595 7.14 -1.25 24.86
N GLN A 596 8.19 -0.43 24.84
CA GLN A 596 8.21 0.83 24.09
C GLN A 596 8.41 0.56 22.59
N MET A 597 7.65 1.28 21.76
CA MET A 597 7.70 1.18 20.29
C MET A 597 8.33 2.40 19.63
N THR A 598 8.15 3.60 20.21
CA THR A 598 8.69 4.84 19.66
C THR A 598 9.46 5.67 20.69
N PHE A 599 10.33 6.56 20.22
CA PHE A 599 11.40 7.16 21.02
C PHE A 599 11.68 8.63 20.67
N LEU A 600 10.65 9.40 20.32
CA LEU A 600 10.81 10.77 19.83
C LEU A 600 10.79 11.79 20.98
N SER A 601 11.27 13.00 20.71
CA SER A 601 11.22 14.11 21.68
C SER A 601 9.88 14.86 21.72
N ASN A 602 8.89 14.46 20.90
CA ASN A 602 7.56 15.06 20.81
C ASN A 602 6.46 14.00 20.95
N ALA A 603 5.20 14.43 21.02
CA ALA A 603 4.09 13.53 21.34
C ALA A 603 3.60 12.71 20.13
N GLU A 604 3.33 11.43 20.39
CA GLU A 604 2.60 10.54 19.51
C GLU A 604 1.34 10.05 20.20
N VAL A 605 0.21 10.16 19.50
CA VAL A 605 -1.14 9.93 20.06
C VAL A 605 -2.05 9.24 19.05
N SER A 606 -3.18 8.74 19.56
CA SER A 606 -4.24 8.10 18.79
C SER A 606 -3.72 6.98 17.85
N PRO A 607 -2.96 5.99 18.37
CA PRO A 607 -2.55 4.84 17.59
C PRO A 607 -3.76 4.05 17.12
N GLN A 608 -3.67 3.47 15.92
CA GLN A 608 -4.68 2.64 15.27
C GLN A 608 -3.99 1.60 14.40
N PHE A 609 -4.71 0.56 13.97
CA PHE A 609 -4.15 -0.48 13.11
C PHE A 609 -4.68 -0.38 11.68
N MET A 610 -3.78 -0.57 10.72
CA MET A 610 -4.15 -0.96 9.37
C MET A 610 -4.50 -2.45 9.35
N ARG A 611 -5.35 -2.87 8.42
CA ARG A 611 -5.82 -4.25 8.25
C ARG A 611 -4.67 -5.25 8.16
N GLU A 612 -3.55 -4.88 7.53
CA GLU A 612 -2.38 -5.74 7.39
C GLU A 612 -1.51 -5.84 8.65
N GLY A 613 -1.85 -5.12 9.73
CA GLY A 613 -1.20 -5.24 11.03
C GLY A 613 -0.07 -4.24 11.30
N ARG A 614 0.03 -3.15 10.54
CA ARG A 614 0.89 -1.99 10.86
C ARG A 614 0.14 -1.00 11.74
N VAL A 615 0.88 -0.27 12.57
CA VAL A 615 0.33 0.79 13.44
C VAL A 615 0.37 2.11 12.67
N THR A 616 -0.72 2.88 12.73
CA THR A 616 -0.77 4.30 12.32
C THR A 616 -0.96 5.19 13.54
N MET A 617 -0.46 6.42 13.50
CA MET A 617 -0.57 7.36 14.62
C MET A 617 -0.51 8.80 14.15
N THR A 618 -0.93 9.70 15.04
CA THR A 618 -0.66 11.13 14.89
C THR A 618 0.63 11.47 15.62
N THR A 619 1.55 12.13 14.94
CA THR A 619 2.86 12.55 15.47
C THR A 619 2.96 14.07 15.45
N GLU A 620 3.37 14.64 16.58
CA GLU A 620 3.77 16.04 16.69
C GLU A 620 5.16 16.24 16.07
N LYS A 621 5.24 17.09 15.04
CA LYS A 621 6.48 17.43 14.35
C LYS A 621 6.87 18.85 14.74
N ALA A 622 8.03 19.02 15.36
CA ALA A 622 8.56 20.31 15.75
C ALA A 622 10.01 20.48 15.28
N SER A 623 10.29 21.63 14.68
CA SER A 623 11.63 22.15 14.39
C SER A 623 11.55 23.66 14.28
N ASP A 624 12.68 24.34 14.25
CA ASP A 624 12.68 25.78 14.12
C ASP A 624 11.89 26.27 12.89
N GLY A 625 10.93 27.19 13.13
CA GLY A 625 10.00 27.70 12.10
C GLY A 625 8.95 26.69 11.59
N PHE A 626 8.86 25.49 12.15
CA PHE A 626 7.98 24.42 11.66
C PHE A 626 7.28 23.66 12.79
N TYR A 627 5.95 23.61 12.74
CA TYR A 627 5.16 22.85 13.72
C TYR A 627 3.85 22.32 13.12
N GLN A 628 3.59 21.02 13.24
CA GLN A 628 2.38 20.37 12.72
C GLN A 628 2.06 19.04 13.41
N LEU A 629 0.82 18.58 13.27
CA LEU A 629 0.42 17.20 13.56
C LEU A 629 0.22 16.44 12.26
N ALA A 630 0.94 15.32 12.09
CA ALA A 630 0.92 14.55 10.84
C ALA A 630 0.81 13.05 11.10
N GLY A 631 0.36 12.30 10.10
CA GLY A 631 0.23 10.85 10.21
C GLY A 631 1.55 10.12 10.01
N ARG A 632 1.88 9.16 10.86
CA ARG A 632 2.95 8.17 10.62
C ARG A 632 2.44 6.75 10.69
N ARG A 633 3.27 5.81 10.23
CA ARG A 633 3.07 4.37 10.43
C ARG A 633 4.34 3.70 10.95
N LEU A 634 4.18 2.55 11.60
CA LEU A 634 5.26 1.72 12.13
C LEU A 634 4.92 0.23 11.96
N ASN A 635 5.91 -0.60 11.65
CA ASN A 635 5.74 -2.05 11.65
C ASN A 635 5.62 -2.59 13.08
N TRP A 636 5.01 -3.76 13.24
CA TRP A 636 4.82 -4.36 14.56
C TRP A 636 6.14 -4.66 15.29
N ASP A 637 7.17 -5.05 14.55
CA ASP A 637 8.51 -5.31 15.08
C ASP A 637 9.34 -4.04 15.36
N ARG A 638 8.70 -2.85 15.32
CA ARG A 638 9.30 -1.53 15.57
C ARG A 638 10.25 -1.03 14.48
N THR A 639 10.17 -1.62 13.30
CA THR A 639 10.91 -1.18 12.10
C THR A 639 10.06 -0.25 11.20
N ASP A 640 10.70 0.39 10.21
CA ASP A 640 10.07 1.24 9.19
C ASP A 640 9.18 2.32 9.81
N TYR A 641 9.78 3.19 10.64
CA TYR A 641 9.11 4.37 11.18
C TYR A 641 8.85 5.42 10.09
N HIS A 642 7.71 5.32 9.44
CA HIS A 642 7.50 5.83 8.08
C HIS A 642 6.51 7.01 8.03
N PRO A 643 6.79 8.08 7.24
CA PRO A 643 5.81 9.14 6.98
C PRO A 643 4.56 8.63 6.25
N LEU A 644 3.35 8.84 6.77
CA LEU A 644 2.13 8.30 6.18
C LEU A 644 1.37 9.32 5.31
N LEU A 645 0.81 10.36 5.95
CA LEU A 645 -0.03 11.37 5.28
C LEU A 645 0.04 12.71 6.00
N ALA A 646 -0.42 13.77 5.33
CA ALA A 646 -0.48 15.14 5.85
C ALA A 646 0.86 15.64 6.44
N GLN A 647 2.00 15.23 5.85
CA GLN A 647 3.33 15.58 6.35
C GLN A 647 3.61 17.08 6.37
N ARG A 648 2.93 17.85 5.50
CA ARG A 648 3.09 19.29 5.30
C ARG A 648 1.76 19.92 4.89
N ALA A 649 1.41 21.02 5.53
CA ALA A 649 0.38 21.98 5.13
C ALA A 649 0.84 22.75 3.91
N VAL A 650 2.10 23.21 3.93
CA VAL A 650 2.76 23.92 2.84
C VAL A 650 4.09 23.24 2.55
N SER A 651 4.37 23.02 1.27
CA SER A 651 5.48 22.20 0.82
C SER A 651 6.40 22.94 -0.13
N PRO A 652 7.73 22.81 0.03
CA PRO A 652 8.71 23.43 -0.86
C PRO A 652 8.77 22.73 -2.22
N TYR A 653 9.66 23.22 -3.09
CA TYR A 653 9.93 22.66 -4.43
C TYR A 653 8.73 22.77 -5.38
N ALA A 654 8.00 23.88 -5.29
CA ALA A 654 6.93 24.19 -6.23
C ALA A 654 7.44 24.34 -7.68
N VAL A 655 8.71 24.75 -7.82
CA VAL A 655 9.44 24.87 -9.08
C VAL A 655 10.80 24.20 -8.90
N VAL A 656 11.21 23.39 -9.88
CA VAL A 656 12.50 22.69 -9.89
C VAL A 656 13.17 22.87 -11.25
N GLY A 657 14.50 22.72 -11.29
CA GLY A 657 15.32 22.87 -12.49
C GLY A 657 16.49 23.84 -12.30
N PRO A 658 17.36 24.00 -13.31
CA PRO A 658 18.51 24.91 -13.23
C PRO A 658 18.09 26.36 -12.94
N GLY A 659 18.64 26.94 -11.88
CA GLY A 659 18.31 28.32 -11.45
C GLY A 659 16.94 28.49 -10.79
N ALA A 660 16.22 27.40 -10.52
CA ALA A 660 14.94 27.46 -9.81
C ALA A 660 15.13 27.91 -8.35
N ASP A 661 14.23 28.77 -7.89
CA ASP A 661 14.13 29.14 -6.49
C ASP A 661 13.43 28.01 -5.70
N LEU A 662 14.25 27.17 -5.06
CA LEU A 662 13.78 26.02 -4.28
C LEU A 662 12.99 26.40 -3.02
N THR A 663 12.98 27.69 -2.64
CA THR A 663 12.17 28.18 -1.52
C THR A 663 10.70 28.35 -1.88
N GLN A 664 10.37 28.39 -3.17
CA GLN A 664 8.99 28.48 -3.61
C GLN A 664 8.17 27.28 -3.13
N SER A 665 7.03 27.58 -2.53
CA SER A 665 6.16 26.60 -1.91
C SER A 665 4.73 26.65 -2.42
N LYS A 666 4.02 25.53 -2.32
CA LYS A 666 2.57 25.44 -2.55
C LYS A 666 1.87 24.79 -1.35
N PRO A 667 0.60 25.14 -1.11
CA PRO A 667 -0.24 24.38 -0.20
C PRO A 667 -0.29 22.89 -0.61
N SER A 668 0.08 22.00 0.31
CA SER A 668 -0.08 20.55 0.16
C SER A 668 -1.43 20.13 0.72
N ILE A 669 -1.51 19.52 1.91
CA ILE A 669 -2.80 19.22 2.55
C ILE A 669 -3.54 20.51 2.95
N ASP A 670 -2.80 21.62 3.08
CA ASP A 670 -3.30 22.94 3.50
C ASP A 670 -3.90 22.97 4.91
N TYR A 671 -3.63 21.97 5.75
CA TYR A 671 -3.99 21.92 7.17
C TYR A 671 -2.74 21.61 7.99
N ALA A 672 -2.57 22.33 9.11
CA ALA A 672 -1.43 22.14 10.01
C ALA A 672 -1.60 20.92 10.93
N SER A 673 -2.80 20.32 11.00
CA SER A 673 -3.11 19.19 11.84
C SER A 673 -3.91 18.12 11.11
N ALA A 674 -3.48 16.87 11.24
CA ALA A 674 -4.21 15.66 10.92
C ALA A 674 -4.26 14.76 12.15
N THR A 675 -5.45 14.54 12.71
CA THR A 675 -5.69 13.69 13.89
C THR A 675 -6.71 12.59 13.58
N ASP A 676 -6.87 11.64 14.51
CA ASP A 676 -7.84 10.53 14.42
C ASP A 676 -7.76 9.74 13.10
N ILE A 677 -6.53 9.40 12.71
CA ILE A 677 -6.24 8.68 11.47
C ILE A 677 -6.64 7.22 11.62
N ARG A 678 -7.66 6.78 10.88
CA ARG A 678 -8.13 5.38 10.84
C ARG A 678 -8.20 4.86 9.42
N GLU A 679 -7.83 3.60 9.21
CA GLU A 679 -8.11 2.93 7.94
C GLU A 679 -9.61 2.57 7.85
N SER A 680 -10.23 2.89 6.72
CA SER A 680 -11.60 2.48 6.38
C SER A 680 -11.61 1.06 5.82
N SER A 681 -12.81 0.47 5.68
CA SER A 681 -12.98 -0.90 5.18
C SER A 681 -12.40 -1.14 3.78
N ASN A 682 -12.38 -0.09 2.95
CA ASN A 682 -11.82 -0.07 1.59
C ASN A 682 -10.33 0.34 1.53
N GLY A 683 -9.69 0.54 2.69
CA GLY A 683 -8.28 0.86 2.83
C GLY A 683 -7.90 2.33 2.63
N ASP A 684 -8.86 3.24 2.43
CA ASP A 684 -8.60 4.67 2.47
C ASP A 684 -8.51 5.16 3.92
N PHE A 685 -7.78 6.24 4.17
CA PHE A 685 -7.68 6.80 5.52
C PHE A 685 -8.78 7.82 5.78
N LEU A 686 -9.48 7.66 6.89
CA LEU A 686 -10.35 8.67 7.49
C LEU A 686 -9.49 9.54 8.40
N VAL A 687 -9.63 10.86 8.26
CA VAL A 687 -8.77 11.84 8.97
C VAL A 687 -9.60 13.04 9.40
N ILE A 688 -9.26 13.61 10.55
CA ILE A 688 -9.77 14.89 11.02
C ILE A 688 -8.71 15.96 10.78
N LEU A 689 -9.03 16.96 9.96
CA LEU A 689 -8.12 18.05 9.58
C LEU A 689 -8.49 19.35 10.30
N SER A 690 -7.50 20.07 10.82
CA SER A 690 -7.73 21.35 11.48
C SER A 690 -6.55 22.32 11.40
N ASP A 691 -6.85 23.61 11.58
CA ASP A 691 -5.83 24.64 11.76
C ASP A 691 -5.28 24.64 13.19
N LEU A 692 -4.03 25.08 13.31
CA LEU A 692 -3.36 25.31 14.58
C LEU A 692 -3.08 26.81 14.75
N SER A 693 -3.21 27.29 15.97
CA SER A 693 -2.75 28.64 16.37
C SER A 693 -1.22 28.71 16.42
N ALA A 694 -0.66 29.92 16.59
CA ALA A 694 0.79 30.13 16.69
C ALA A 694 1.46 29.37 17.85
N THR A 695 0.71 29.02 18.89
CA THR A 695 1.18 28.20 20.03
C THR A 695 1.17 26.70 19.73
N GLY A 696 0.64 26.30 18.58
CA GLY A 696 0.44 24.90 18.21
C GLY A 696 -0.85 24.28 18.77
N ALA A 697 -1.68 25.06 19.48
CA ALA A 697 -2.98 24.60 19.95
C ALA A 697 -4.02 24.60 18.81
N PRO A 698 -4.94 23.62 18.73
CA PRO A 698 -6.05 23.65 17.79
C PRO A 698 -6.85 24.94 17.88
N VAL A 699 -7.27 25.50 16.74
CA VAL A 699 -8.12 26.72 16.73
C VAL A 699 -9.58 26.45 17.09
N LEU A 700 -10.00 25.17 17.05
CA LEU A 700 -11.34 24.73 17.38
C LEU A 700 -11.35 23.97 18.70
N ALA A 701 -12.39 24.21 19.50
CA ALA A 701 -12.63 23.49 20.74
C ALA A 701 -13.02 22.03 20.47
N GLY A 702 -12.86 21.17 21.48
CA GLY A 702 -13.41 19.81 21.42
C GLY A 702 -12.56 18.80 20.64
N GLY A 703 -11.38 19.19 20.15
CA GLY A 703 -10.64 18.41 19.14
C GLY A 703 -11.37 18.33 17.80
N ALA A 704 -12.26 19.29 17.51
CA ALA A 704 -13.06 19.30 16.31
C ALA A 704 -12.24 19.65 15.06
N GLY A 705 -12.60 19.05 13.93
CA GLY A 705 -12.04 19.39 12.63
C GLY A 705 -12.94 19.01 11.46
N ALA A 706 -12.38 19.13 10.25
CA ALA A 706 -13.00 18.70 9.01
C ALA A 706 -12.83 17.20 8.82
N LEU A 707 -13.91 16.51 8.47
CA LEU A 707 -13.86 15.10 8.09
C LEU A 707 -13.32 14.97 6.66
N ALA A 708 -12.22 14.24 6.50
CA ALA A 708 -11.60 13.99 5.21
C ALA A 708 -11.39 12.49 4.95
N VAL A 709 -11.43 12.12 3.68
CA VAL A 709 -11.03 10.80 3.16
C VAL A 709 -9.77 10.98 2.32
N PHE A 710 -8.71 10.26 2.67
CA PHE A 710 -7.44 10.21 1.95
C PHE A 710 -7.32 8.88 1.19
N ASN A 711 -7.36 8.94 -0.14
CA ASN A 711 -7.08 7.80 -1.01
C ASN A 711 -5.58 7.53 -1.06
N ARG A 712 -5.15 6.47 -0.35
CA ARG A 712 -3.73 6.13 -0.19
C ARG A 712 -3.00 5.74 -1.48
N SER A 713 -3.70 5.62 -2.62
CA SER A 713 -3.16 5.06 -3.87
C SER A 713 -2.79 6.08 -4.95
N ILE A 714 -3.04 7.37 -4.69
CA ILE A 714 -2.89 8.41 -5.72
C ILE A 714 -1.62 9.25 -5.49
N GLY A 715 -1.10 9.27 -4.26
CA GLY A 715 0.10 10.02 -3.89
C GLY A 715 -0.22 11.23 -3.00
N PRO A 716 0.75 12.12 -2.77
CA PRO A 716 0.54 13.28 -1.93
C PRO A 716 -0.37 14.31 -2.62
N PHE A 717 -1.01 15.15 -1.80
CA PHE A 717 -1.99 16.12 -2.23
C PHE A 717 -1.38 17.52 -2.34
N GLU A 718 -1.75 18.23 -3.40
CA GLU A 718 -1.56 19.67 -3.60
C GLU A 718 -2.93 20.36 -3.66
N ALA A 719 -3.21 21.22 -2.68
CA ALA A 719 -4.48 21.92 -2.60
C ALA A 719 -4.62 22.94 -3.74
N GLY A 720 -5.82 22.98 -4.33
CA GLY A 720 -6.16 23.89 -5.42
C GLY A 720 -5.64 23.47 -6.81
N ARG A 721 -4.92 22.34 -6.92
CA ARG A 721 -4.47 21.81 -8.21
C ARG A 721 -5.62 21.15 -8.98
N THR A 722 -5.79 21.53 -10.25
CA THR A 722 -6.95 21.15 -11.10
C THR A 722 -6.58 20.85 -12.56
N ASP A 723 -5.30 20.76 -12.90
CA ASP A 723 -4.86 20.38 -14.25
C ASP A 723 -5.34 18.97 -14.64
N ALA A 724 -5.45 18.76 -15.96
CA ALA A 724 -5.86 17.48 -16.53
C ALA A 724 -4.85 16.38 -16.12
N GLY A 725 -5.37 15.23 -15.69
CA GLY A 725 -4.54 14.09 -15.27
C GLY A 725 -4.14 14.08 -13.80
N TYR A 726 -4.28 15.19 -13.09
CA TYR A 726 -4.09 15.21 -11.64
C TYR A 726 -5.32 14.64 -10.93
N LEU A 727 -5.14 13.50 -10.26
CA LEU A 727 -6.15 12.90 -9.41
C LEU A 727 -5.98 13.41 -7.98
N GLN A 728 -7.06 13.91 -7.38
CA GLN A 728 -7.03 14.35 -5.99
C GLN A 728 -7.03 13.14 -5.06
N SER A 729 -6.02 13.05 -4.18
CA SER A 729 -5.94 12.01 -3.15
C SER A 729 -6.74 12.33 -1.90
N VAL A 730 -7.28 13.55 -1.74
CA VAL A 730 -8.01 13.98 -0.54
C VAL A 730 -9.36 14.55 -0.92
N ARG A 731 -10.41 14.14 -0.20
CA ARG A 731 -11.73 14.74 -0.27
C ARG A 731 -12.19 15.17 1.12
N ILE A 732 -12.46 16.46 1.29
CA ILE A 732 -13.08 17.02 2.50
C ILE A 732 -14.60 16.93 2.32
N LEU A 733 -15.29 16.31 3.28
CA LEU A 733 -16.67 15.84 3.08
C LEU A 733 -17.75 16.85 3.47
N ASP A 734 -17.44 17.92 4.22
CA ASP A 734 -18.46 18.87 4.69
C ASP A 734 -17.92 20.30 4.58
N GLY A 735 -18.57 21.12 3.76
CA GLY A 735 -18.20 22.51 3.56
C GLY A 735 -18.49 23.44 4.74
N ALA A 736 -19.32 23.04 5.71
CA ALA A 736 -19.64 23.83 6.91
C ALA A 736 -18.70 23.51 8.08
N ALA A 737 -18.25 22.26 8.20
CA ALA A 737 -17.28 21.81 9.20
C ALA A 737 -15.86 21.94 8.65
N THR A 738 -15.41 23.17 8.41
CA THR A 738 -14.18 23.44 7.64
C THR A 738 -12.89 23.09 8.38
N GLY A 739 -12.92 22.89 9.71
CA GLY A 739 -11.72 22.71 10.54
C GLY A 739 -10.87 23.98 10.70
N ARG A 740 -11.33 25.11 10.15
CA ARG A 740 -10.63 26.40 10.15
C ARG A 740 -11.13 27.31 11.27
N MET A 741 -10.38 28.36 11.55
CA MET A 741 -10.82 29.42 12.46
C MET A 741 -12.21 29.96 12.06
N GLY A 742 -13.11 30.07 13.04
CA GLY A 742 -14.48 30.56 12.82
C GLY A 742 -15.50 29.47 12.44
N ALA A 743 -15.08 28.22 12.22
CA ALA A 743 -16.03 27.11 12.04
C ALA A 743 -16.91 26.94 13.30
N THR A 744 -18.22 26.78 13.10
CA THR A 744 -19.19 26.60 14.19
C THR A 744 -19.60 25.14 14.37
N THR A 745 -19.17 24.26 13.46
CA THR A 745 -19.47 22.82 13.46
C THR A 745 -18.18 22.03 13.25
N GLY A 746 -18.17 20.75 13.64
CA GLY A 746 -16.98 19.92 13.45
C GLY A 746 -17.18 18.45 13.79
N TYR A 747 -16.22 17.65 13.35
CA TYR A 747 -16.19 16.20 13.53
C TYR A 747 -14.99 15.76 14.38
N ARG A 748 -15.12 14.57 14.98
CA ARG A 748 -14.00 13.81 15.56
C ARG A 748 -14.26 12.30 15.53
N ALA A 749 -13.19 11.53 15.74
CA ALA A 749 -13.20 10.06 15.88
C ALA A 749 -13.95 9.32 14.76
N PRO A 750 -13.48 9.40 13.50
CA PRO A 750 -14.12 8.70 12.40
C PRO A 750 -13.74 7.21 12.36
N SER A 751 -14.71 6.36 12.03
CA SER A 751 -14.51 4.94 11.73
C SER A 751 -15.50 4.47 10.65
N ALA A 752 -15.25 3.34 10.01
CA ALA A 752 -16.10 2.82 8.94
C ALA A 752 -17.32 2.05 9.48
N LEU A 753 -18.47 2.19 8.81
CA LEU A 753 -19.65 1.37 9.04
C LEU A 753 -19.83 0.28 7.96
N PRO A 754 -20.55 -0.82 8.28
CA PRO A 754 -20.78 -1.92 7.34
C PRO A 754 -21.48 -1.55 6.03
N ASP A 755 -22.33 -0.51 6.04
CA ASP A 755 -23.02 0.03 4.86
C ASP A 755 -22.14 0.96 3.99
N GLY A 756 -20.88 1.18 4.40
CA GLY A 756 -19.92 2.07 3.76
C GLY A 756 -19.98 3.53 4.20
N THR A 757 -20.94 3.91 5.05
CA THR A 757 -20.96 5.23 5.67
C THR A 757 -19.87 5.35 6.75
N ILE A 758 -19.64 6.56 7.24
CA ILE A 758 -18.61 6.85 8.25
C ILE A 758 -19.28 7.15 9.58
N LEU A 759 -18.98 6.36 10.61
CA LEU A 759 -19.34 6.63 12.00
C LEU A 759 -18.44 7.75 12.53
N VAL A 760 -19.04 8.84 13.00
CA VAL A 760 -18.30 9.99 13.55
C VAL A 760 -19.04 10.60 14.74
N SER A 761 -18.31 11.31 15.58
CA SER A 761 -18.91 12.27 16.51
C SER A 761 -19.04 13.63 15.80
N TYR A 762 -20.22 14.22 15.82
CA TYR A 762 -20.51 15.50 15.16
C TYR A 762 -21.09 16.52 16.16
N ALA A 763 -20.54 17.73 16.15
CA ALA A 763 -21.08 18.86 16.88
C ALA A 763 -21.67 19.88 15.91
N SER A 764 -22.98 20.12 16.00
CA SER A 764 -23.68 21.17 15.24
C SER A 764 -23.46 22.58 15.79
N ASN A 765 -22.90 22.69 16.99
CA ASN A 765 -22.49 23.95 17.60
C ASN A 765 -21.28 23.71 18.52
N LEU A 766 -20.10 24.16 18.10
CA LEU A 766 -18.87 24.04 18.87
C LEU A 766 -18.84 24.93 20.12
N GLY A 767 -19.71 25.93 20.23
CA GLY A 767 -19.87 26.72 21.45
C GLY A 767 -20.54 25.95 22.60
N THR A 768 -21.34 24.93 22.29
CA THR A 768 -22.00 24.08 23.31
C THR A 768 -21.40 22.68 23.40
N LEU A 769 -20.56 22.28 22.42
CA LEU A 769 -19.95 20.95 22.33
C LEU A 769 -20.99 19.82 22.52
N ASN A 770 -22.18 20.01 21.97
CA ASN A 770 -23.23 19.01 22.01
C ASN A 770 -22.97 17.96 20.91
N TRP A 771 -22.10 17.01 21.24
CA TRP A 771 -21.71 15.94 20.33
C TRP A 771 -22.81 14.89 20.17
N ASP A 772 -23.09 14.53 18.93
CA ASP A 772 -23.93 13.40 18.55
C ASP A 772 -23.14 12.36 17.76
N ILE A 773 -23.56 11.10 17.83
CA ILE A 773 -22.99 10.03 17.02
C ILE A 773 -23.82 9.87 15.75
N VAL A 774 -23.18 10.10 14.60
CA VAL A 774 -23.85 10.11 13.30
C VAL A 774 -23.14 9.20 12.31
N ALA A 775 -23.90 8.66 11.37
CA ALA A 775 -23.41 8.08 10.13
C ALA A 775 -23.38 9.16 9.04
N VAL A 776 -22.23 9.35 8.40
CA VAL A 776 -22.03 10.31 7.30
C VAL A 776 -21.80 9.56 6.01
N SER A 777 -22.59 9.85 4.99
CA SER A 777 -22.36 9.36 3.64
C SER A 777 -21.16 10.08 3.02
N PRO A 778 -20.09 9.38 2.64
CA PRO A 778 -18.95 10.01 1.97
C PRO A 778 -19.27 10.50 0.56
N ARG A 779 -20.44 10.16 0.01
CA ARG A 779 -20.84 10.49 -1.36
C ARG A 779 -21.60 11.82 -1.44
N ASP A 780 -22.72 11.92 -0.73
CA ASP A 780 -23.64 13.05 -0.78
C ASP A 780 -23.64 13.88 0.52
N GLN A 781 -22.77 13.54 1.47
CA GLN A 781 -22.57 14.25 2.73
C GLN A 781 -23.79 14.18 3.66
N ALA A 782 -24.77 13.33 3.34
CA ALA A 782 -25.95 13.14 4.17
C ALA A 782 -25.56 12.59 5.54
N ARG A 783 -26.17 13.14 6.58
CA ARG A 783 -25.92 12.75 7.98
C ARG A 783 -27.16 12.16 8.61
N ARG A 784 -26.98 11.07 9.33
CA ARG A 784 -28.05 10.39 10.06
C ARG A 784 -27.60 10.08 11.48
N SER A 785 -28.35 10.55 12.47
CA SER A 785 -28.09 10.18 13.87
C SER A 785 -28.30 8.68 14.08
N LEU A 786 -27.42 8.08 14.88
CA LEU A 786 -27.58 6.69 15.34
C LEU A 786 -28.36 6.58 16.64
N PHE A 787 -28.91 7.70 17.13
CA PHE A 787 -29.72 7.72 18.32
C PHE A 787 -31.06 8.40 18.10
N THR A 788 -32.08 7.88 18.79
CA THR A 788 -33.34 8.57 19.05
C THR A 788 -33.41 8.97 20.52
N GLY A 789 -34.17 10.03 20.83
CA GLY A 789 -34.21 10.61 22.17
C GLY A 789 -32.99 11.46 22.50
N ALA A 790 -33.18 12.49 23.32
CA ALA A 790 -32.11 13.34 23.83
C ALA A 790 -31.93 13.12 25.33
N THR A 791 -30.72 12.78 25.76
CA THR A 791 -30.36 12.87 27.18
C THR A 791 -29.96 14.31 27.45
N ALA A 792 -30.86 15.09 28.04
CA ALA A 792 -30.65 16.52 28.25
C ALA A 792 -29.32 16.81 28.96
N GLY A 793 -28.51 17.70 28.38
CA GLY A 793 -27.20 18.08 28.95
C GLY A 793 -26.10 17.03 28.80
N LYS A 794 -26.23 16.05 27.91
CA LYS A 794 -25.19 15.05 27.61
C LYS A 794 -24.76 15.10 26.14
N GLY A 795 -23.45 14.92 25.90
CA GLY A 795 -22.85 14.73 24.58
C GLY A 795 -22.25 13.33 24.46
N ARG A 796 -22.19 12.79 23.23
CA ARG A 796 -21.71 11.43 22.93
C ARG A 796 -20.55 11.50 21.95
N VAL A 797 -19.43 10.88 22.29
CA VAL A 797 -18.20 10.92 21.50
C VAL A 797 -17.50 9.56 21.42
N ASP A 798 -16.54 9.47 20.50
CA ASP A 798 -15.57 8.36 20.38
C ASP A 798 -16.26 6.98 20.30
N ALA A 799 -17.30 6.87 19.48
CA ALA A 799 -18.06 5.63 19.33
C ALA A 799 -17.31 4.59 18.46
N VAL A 800 -17.43 3.32 18.85
CA VAL A 800 -16.86 2.16 18.16
C VAL A 800 -17.88 1.02 18.10
N LEU A 801 -17.92 0.32 16.97
CA LEU A 801 -18.85 -0.79 16.72
C LEU A 801 -18.20 -2.13 17.10
N ALA A 802 -18.87 -2.94 17.91
CA ALA A 802 -18.35 -4.20 18.39
C ALA A 802 -18.81 -5.39 17.52
N TYR A 803 -18.06 -5.68 16.45
CA TYR A 803 -18.33 -6.82 15.56
C TYR A 803 -17.11 -7.76 15.47
N ARG A 804 -17.39 -9.01 15.10
CA ARG A 804 -16.40 -10.07 14.96
C ARG A 804 -15.74 -10.06 13.59
N TYR A 805 -14.44 -10.27 13.58
CA TYR A 805 -13.66 -10.60 12.39
C TYR A 805 -12.49 -11.53 12.73
N PRO A 806 -11.99 -12.34 11.77
CA PRO A 806 -10.89 -13.26 12.04
C PRO A 806 -9.62 -12.52 12.47
N ALA A 807 -8.88 -13.11 13.42
CA ALA A 807 -7.55 -12.62 13.78
C ALA A 807 -6.64 -12.49 12.56
N ARG A 808 -5.90 -11.38 12.50
CA ARG A 808 -4.95 -11.08 11.43
C ARG A 808 -3.54 -11.04 12.00
N GLN A 809 -2.59 -11.51 11.20
CA GLN A 809 -1.18 -11.47 11.53
C GLN A 809 -0.69 -10.02 11.57
N LEU A 810 0.24 -9.74 12.47
CA LEU A 810 0.88 -8.44 12.57
C LEU A 810 2.00 -8.30 11.55
N TYR A 811 2.23 -7.07 11.08
CA TYR A 811 3.17 -6.83 10.00
C TYR A 811 4.60 -6.67 10.53
N ASN A 812 5.45 -7.65 10.26
CA ASN A 812 6.89 -7.56 10.49
C ASN A 812 7.64 -7.09 9.25
N ASN A 813 8.85 -6.57 9.43
CA ASN A 813 9.71 -6.12 8.35
C ASN A 813 9.91 -7.24 7.33
N ARG A 814 9.84 -6.87 6.05
CA ARG A 814 10.09 -7.76 4.92
C ARG A 814 11.06 -7.07 3.97
N ARG A 815 11.85 -7.86 3.25
CA ARG A 815 12.62 -7.33 2.12
C ARG A 815 11.64 -6.89 1.03
N GLN A 816 11.51 -5.57 0.86
CA GLN A 816 10.65 -4.91 -0.12
C GLN A 816 11.45 -3.84 -0.88
N LEU A 817 10.90 -3.37 -2.01
CA LEU A 817 11.59 -2.48 -2.94
C LEU A 817 12.02 -1.15 -2.33
N VAL A 818 11.19 -0.60 -1.45
CA VAL A 818 11.42 0.69 -0.79
C VAL A 818 11.13 0.53 0.69
N PHE A 819 12.03 1.00 1.57
CA PHE A 819 11.88 0.91 3.03
C PHE A 819 11.71 -0.53 3.55
N GLY A 820 12.43 -1.48 2.96
CA GLY A 820 12.43 -2.88 3.36
C GLY A 820 13.72 -3.31 4.03
N GLY A 821 13.65 -4.41 4.78
CA GLY A 821 14.85 -5.09 5.25
C GLY A 821 14.56 -6.25 6.18
N SER A 822 15.24 -6.28 7.34
CA SER A 822 15.16 -7.34 8.34
C SER A 822 15.33 -6.79 9.74
N VAL A 823 15.09 -7.64 10.73
CA VAL A 823 15.53 -7.44 12.12
C VAL A 823 16.55 -8.52 12.42
N ASP A 824 17.72 -8.09 12.88
CA ASP A 824 18.80 -8.97 13.34
C ASP A 824 18.96 -8.84 14.87
N GLY A 825 19.73 -9.71 15.49
CA GLY A 825 20.07 -9.56 16.91
C GLY A 825 21.04 -8.40 17.14
N GLY A 826 20.74 -7.53 18.11
CA GLY A 826 21.63 -6.43 18.53
C GLY A 826 20.88 -5.14 18.88
N ASP A 827 21.60 -4.20 19.49
CA ASP A 827 21.04 -2.89 19.90
C ASP A 827 21.19 -1.81 18.82
N ASP A 828 22.09 -1.98 17.85
CA ASP A 828 22.28 -1.00 16.78
C ASP A 828 21.43 -1.30 15.55
N ALA A 829 21.19 -0.28 14.74
CA ALA A 829 20.50 -0.38 13.47
C ALA A 829 21.45 -0.09 12.30
N ILE A 830 21.13 -0.62 11.12
CA ILE A 830 21.84 -0.36 9.87
C ILE A 830 20.87 0.28 8.88
N LEU A 831 21.19 1.51 8.50
CA LEU A 831 20.47 2.25 7.48
C LEU A 831 21.30 2.26 6.18
N HIS A 832 20.68 1.84 5.10
CA HIS A 832 21.20 1.99 3.75
C HIS A 832 20.31 2.96 2.98
N MET A 833 20.89 4.01 2.39
CA MET A 833 20.23 4.84 1.39
C MET A 833 20.89 4.56 0.05
N PRO A 834 20.23 3.87 -0.89
CA PRO A 834 20.78 3.64 -2.23
C PRO A 834 21.10 4.94 -2.98
N ASP A 835 20.46 6.05 -2.61
CA ASP A 835 20.71 7.38 -3.14
C ASP A 835 20.17 8.44 -2.15
N ALA A 836 21.06 9.00 -1.33
CA ALA A 836 20.68 9.93 -0.27
C ALA A 836 20.12 11.26 -0.82
N PRO A 837 20.73 11.92 -1.82
CA PRO A 837 20.14 13.10 -2.46
C PRO A 837 18.71 12.87 -2.96
N MET A 838 18.44 11.74 -3.63
CA MET A 838 17.10 11.41 -4.09
C MET A 838 16.08 11.30 -2.96
N ILE A 839 16.36 10.46 -1.96
CA ILE A 839 15.36 10.19 -0.90
C ILE A 839 15.07 11.43 -0.06
N PHE A 840 16.06 12.32 0.12
CA PHE A 840 15.84 13.59 0.80
C PHE A 840 14.82 14.48 0.08
N THR A 841 14.70 14.42 -1.25
CA THR A 841 13.65 15.17 -1.99
C THR A 841 12.23 14.73 -1.62
N LEU A 842 12.04 13.48 -1.18
CA LEU A 842 10.75 12.92 -0.74
C LEU A 842 10.49 13.19 0.75
N LEU A 843 11.54 13.14 1.57
CA LEU A 843 11.45 13.40 3.01
C LEU A 843 11.25 14.89 3.33
N THR A 844 11.72 15.78 2.46
CA THR A 844 11.65 17.23 2.67
C THR A 844 10.61 17.94 1.80
N GLY A 845 10.06 17.28 0.79
CA GLY A 845 9.01 17.81 -0.08
C GLY A 845 7.93 16.78 -0.40
N ASN A 846 6.67 17.19 -0.31
CA ASN A 846 5.50 16.33 -0.52
C ASN A 846 4.57 16.84 -1.65
N LEU A 847 5.08 17.59 -2.63
CA LEU A 847 4.31 17.90 -3.83
C LEU A 847 4.48 16.79 -4.87
N ARG A 848 3.45 16.57 -5.69
CA ARG A 848 3.52 15.71 -6.87
C ARG A 848 4.05 16.50 -8.07
N ARG A 849 5.32 16.90 -7.99
CA ARG A 849 6.05 17.76 -8.93
C ARG A 849 7.46 17.20 -9.14
N GLY A 850 8.24 17.84 -10.02
CA GLY A 850 9.65 17.50 -10.22
C GLY A 850 10.48 17.63 -8.93
N ARG A 851 11.70 17.08 -8.95
CA ARG A 851 12.55 16.89 -7.76
C ARG A 851 13.87 17.64 -7.91
N PRO A 852 14.35 18.36 -6.87
CA PRO A 852 15.59 19.13 -6.93
C PRO A 852 16.84 18.25 -6.66
N VAL A 853 16.91 17.09 -7.31
CA VAL A 853 17.96 16.09 -7.03
C VAL A 853 19.35 16.67 -7.29
N ASP A 854 19.52 17.35 -8.42
CA ASP A 854 20.78 18.00 -8.81
C ASP A 854 21.28 19.01 -7.78
N ALA A 855 20.37 19.77 -7.16
CA ALA A 855 20.73 20.70 -6.10
C ALA A 855 21.27 19.98 -4.86
N PHE A 856 20.85 18.73 -4.64
CA PHE A 856 21.30 17.91 -3.52
C PHE A 856 22.55 17.07 -3.84
N ARG A 857 22.93 16.93 -5.12
CA ARG A 857 24.15 16.20 -5.56
C ARG A 857 25.46 16.80 -5.08
N GLY A 858 25.44 18.06 -4.63
CA GLY A 858 26.58 18.68 -3.94
C GLY A 858 26.98 17.96 -2.64
N ALA A 859 26.08 17.14 -2.07
CA ALA A 859 26.30 16.46 -0.80
C ALA A 859 27.51 15.51 -0.85
N LYS A 860 28.31 15.56 0.21
CA LYS A 860 29.46 14.68 0.45
C LYS A 860 29.33 13.88 1.73
N THR A 861 28.55 14.37 2.69
CA THR A 861 28.36 13.69 3.97
C THR A 861 26.89 13.68 4.39
N LEU A 862 26.52 12.59 5.07
CA LEU A 862 25.30 12.47 5.87
C LEU A 862 25.67 12.80 7.31
N ALA A 863 25.21 13.94 7.82
CA ALA A 863 25.33 14.29 9.23
C ALA A 863 24.09 13.79 10.00
N VAL A 864 24.31 13.22 11.16
CA VAL A 864 23.26 12.65 12.02
C VAL A 864 23.27 13.34 13.37
N TYR A 865 22.10 13.86 13.75
CA TYR A 865 21.91 14.58 15.01
C TYR A 865 20.95 13.80 15.91
N GLU A 866 21.16 13.93 17.22
CA GLU A 866 20.19 13.56 18.25
C GLU A 866 19.55 14.84 18.79
N GLU A 867 18.23 14.79 19.00
CA GLU A 867 17.50 15.88 19.63
C GLU A 867 17.37 15.62 21.14
N ALA A 868 17.73 16.60 21.96
CA ALA A 868 17.57 16.48 23.40
C ALA A 868 16.09 16.50 23.81
N LEU A 869 15.75 15.72 24.83
CA LEU A 869 14.41 15.73 25.43
C LEU A 869 14.17 17.00 26.26
N CYS A 870 12.94 17.53 26.22
CA CYS A 870 12.54 18.70 27.01
C CYS A 870 12.24 18.29 28.47
N GLY A 871 13.26 18.32 29.33
CA GLY A 871 13.10 18.04 30.76
C GLY A 871 12.29 19.09 31.53
N ALA A 872 12.26 19.01 32.87
CA ALA A 872 11.44 19.91 33.71
C ALA A 872 11.71 21.42 33.49
N ASN A 873 12.97 21.78 33.21
CA ASN A 873 13.47 23.16 33.13
C ASN A 873 13.83 23.62 31.69
N CYS A 874 13.37 22.92 30.65
CA CYS A 874 13.62 23.37 29.28
C CYS A 874 12.94 24.72 28.99
N THR A 875 13.58 25.57 28.19
CA THR A 875 13.07 26.90 27.82
C THR A 875 12.93 27.02 26.31
N ALA A 876 11.88 27.70 25.86
CA ALA A 876 11.74 28.05 24.45
C ALA A 876 12.85 28.99 23.99
N ASN A 877 13.32 28.79 22.77
CA ASN A 877 14.13 29.73 22.02
C ASN A 877 13.26 30.91 21.51
N THR A 878 13.86 31.80 20.73
CA THR A 878 13.17 32.98 20.16
C THR A 878 11.99 32.66 19.24
N ASN A 879 11.95 31.45 18.69
CA ASN A 879 10.89 30.97 17.80
C ASN A 879 9.81 30.16 18.56
N GLY A 880 9.87 30.17 19.90
CA GLY A 880 8.86 29.58 20.75
C GLY A 880 8.89 28.06 20.75
N ILE A 881 10.06 27.44 20.56
CA ILE A 881 10.29 25.98 20.68
C ILE A 881 11.51 25.69 21.55
N PHE A 882 11.54 24.54 22.21
CA PHE A 882 12.80 23.98 22.71
C PHE A 882 13.50 23.21 21.59
N GLU A 883 14.73 23.59 21.25
CA GLU A 883 15.56 22.84 20.29
C GLU A 883 17.00 22.81 20.82
N SER A 884 17.57 21.61 20.94
CA SER A 884 18.92 21.39 21.45
C SER A 884 19.48 20.12 20.82
N ARG A 885 20.19 20.29 19.71
CA ARG A 885 20.73 19.19 18.90
C ARG A 885 22.20 18.94 19.20
N SER A 886 22.55 17.67 19.35
CA SER A 886 23.94 17.21 19.38
C SER A 886 24.26 16.43 18.11
N LEU A 887 25.39 16.74 17.48
CA LEU A 887 25.90 15.93 16.37
C LEU A 887 26.36 14.57 16.93
N LEU A 888 25.77 13.49 16.44
CA LEU A 888 26.26 12.12 16.71
C LEU A 888 27.48 11.80 15.86
N GLY A 889 27.51 12.30 14.62
CA GLY A 889 28.65 12.24 13.72
C GLY A 889 28.21 12.28 12.26
N ARG A 890 29.15 11.98 11.38
CA ARG A 890 29.00 12.00 9.92
C ARG A 890 29.37 10.65 9.31
N ALA A 891 28.74 10.35 8.18
CA ALA A 891 29.12 9.28 7.27
C ALA A 891 29.38 9.87 5.87
N THR A 892 30.36 9.32 5.15
CA THR A 892 30.71 9.79 3.80
C THR A 892 29.78 9.16 2.77
N LEU A 893 29.27 9.96 1.84
CA LEU A 893 28.51 9.46 0.70
C LEU A 893 29.46 8.88 -0.35
N ALA A 894 29.11 7.74 -0.95
CA ALA A 894 29.82 7.19 -2.10
C ALA A 894 29.66 8.09 -3.35
N GLY A 895 30.42 7.80 -4.41
CA GLY A 895 30.42 8.60 -5.64
C GLY A 895 29.06 8.69 -6.34
N ASP A 896 28.19 7.70 -6.14
CA ASP A 896 26.80 7.66 -6.62
C ASP A 896 25.79 8.30 -5.64
N GLY A 897 26.26 8.88 -4.52
CA GLY A 897 25.43 9.47 -3.47
C GLY A 897 24.84 8.47 -2.48
N SER A 898 25.19 7.18 -2.58
CA SER A 898 24.72 6.15 -1.66
C SER A 898 25.48 6.14 -0.34
N VAL A 899 24.84 5.66 0.74
CA VAL A 899 25.46 5.52 2.06
C VAL A 899 24.88 4.34 2.82
N ARG A 900 25.74 3.59 3.52
CA ARG A 900 25.37 2.52 4.44
C ARG A 900 26.02 2.79 5.78
N VAL A 901 25.22 2.97 6.83
CA VAL A 901 25.68 3.51 8.11
C VAL A 901 25.07 2.74 9.28
N GLN A 902 25.87 2.51 10.32
CA GLN A 902 25.44 1.99 11.61
C GLN A 902 24.99 3.16 12.49
N LEU A 903 23.79 3.07 13.03
CA LEU A 903 23.15 4.11 13.81
C LEU A 903 22.62 3.57 15.14
N PRO A 904 22.57 4.40 16.20
CA PRO A 904 21.96 3.99 17.45
C PRO A 904 20.46 3.78 17.25
N SER A 905 19.91 2.71 17.84
CA SER A 905 18.47 2.49 17.88
C SER A 905 17.82 3.11 19.11
N GLY A 906 16.48 3.15 19.12
CA GLY A 906 15.71 3.47 20.32
C GLY A 906 15.88 4.91 20.82
N ARG A 907 16.06 5.86 19.89
CA ARG A 907 16.13 7.31 20.09
C ARG A 907 15.75 8.05 18.80
N GLY A 908 15.27 9.29 18.94
CA GLY A 908 15.02 10.19 17.83
C GLY A 908 16.31 10.71 17.20
N VAL A 909 16.40 10.66 15.87
CA VAL A 909 17.52 11.18 15.07
C VAL A 909 17.03 12.12 13.98
N VAL A 910 17.87 13.08 13.59
CA VAL A 910 17.64 13.99 12.47
C VAL A 910 18.78 13.86 11.47
N PHE A 911 18.43 13.70 10.19
CA PHE A 911 19.40 13.55 9.11
C PHE A 911 19.58 14.86 8.32
N GLU A 912 20.81 15.13 7.92
CA GLU A 912 21.20 16.28 7.12
C GLU A 912 22.21 15.89 6.05
N LEU A 913 22.03 16.40 4.83
CA LEU A 913 23.05 16.34 3.79
C LEU A 913 23.91 17.61 3.84
N GLN A 914 25.23 17.42 3.90
CA GLN A 914 26.23 18.49 3.91
C GLN A 914 27.15 18.41 2.69
N ASP A 915 27.61 19.57 2.22
CA ASP A 915 28.63 19.68 1.17
C ASP A 915 30.04 19.28 1.69
N GLY A 916 31.08 19.46 0.85
CA GLY A 916 32.46 19.14 1.21
C GLY A 916 33.08 20.07 2.27
N ASP A 917 32.49 21.25 2.48
CA ASP A 917 32.92 22.24 3.47
C ASP A 917 32.13 22.10 4.79
N GLY A 918 31.16 21.19 4.84
CA GLY A 918 30.29 20.95 6.00
C GLY A 918 29.07 21.86 6.07
N ASN A 919 28.76 22.63 5.01
CA ASN A 919 27.55 23.45 4.97
C ASN A 919 26.31 22.58 4.71
N SER A 920 25.21 22.92 5.38
CA SER A 920 23.90 22.28 5.16
C SER A 920 23.41 22.51 3.74
N ILE A 921 23.15 21.43 3.00
CA ILE A 921 22.41 21.46 1.72
C ILE A 921 20.93 21.30 1.99
N VAL A 922 20.56 20.28 2.77
CA VAL A 922 19.18 20.01 3.14
C VAL A 922 19.13 19.21 4.44
N ARG A 923 18.22 19.60 5.33
CA ARG A 923 17.99 18.95 6.63
C ARG A 923 16.55 18.50 6.75
N MET A 924 16.33 17.34 7.35
CA MET A 924 14.99 16.92 7.75
C MET A 924 14.45 17.85 8.85
N GLY A 925 13.24 18.36 8.67
CA GLY A 925 12.54 19.18 9.68
C GLY A 925 11.81 18.33 10.74
N GLU A 926 12.13 17.05 10.85
CA GLU A 926 11.43 16.08 11.69
C GLU A 926 12.37 14.96 12.13
N GLU A 927 12.07 14.37 13.28
CA GLU A 927 12.80 13.21 13.79
C GLU A 927 12.41 11.93 13.03
N HIS A 928 13.38 11.05 12.91
CA HIS A 928 13.22 9.67 12.52
C HIS A 928 13.70 8.79 13.67
N GLN A 929 13.42 7.49 13.62
CA GLN A 929 13.97 6.52 14.55
C GLN A 929 14.27 5.23 13.80
N LEU A 930 15.13 4.41 14.39
CA LEU A 930 15.37 3.04 13.97
C LEU A 930 15.13 2.11 15.16
N GLY A 931 14.53 0.96 14.89
CA GLY A 931 14.27 -0.10 15.85
C GLY A 931 15.56 -0.87 16.21
N PRO A 932 15.61 -1.48 17.41
CA PRO A 932 16.74 -2.36 17.78
C PRO A 932 16.94 -3.48 16.76
N GLY A 933 18.17 -3.65 16.27
CA GLY A 933 18.52 -4.68 15.29
C GLY A 933 17.98 -4.42 13.87
N GLU A 934 17.34 -3.28 13.63
CA GLU A 934 16.75 -2.98 12.33
C GLU A 934 17.83 -2.85 11.25
N ARG A 935 17.64 -3.57 10.14
CA ARG A 935 18.32 -3.30 8.88
C ARG A 935 17.29 -2.80 7.89
N ILE A 936 17.51 -1.61 7.34
CA ILE A 936 16.55 -1.00 6.42
C ILE A 936 17.25 -0.34 5.23
N SER A 937 16.69 -0.55 4.03
CA SER A 937 17.04 0.17 2.81
C SER A 937 15.99 1.24 2.54
N MET A 938 16.37 2.50 2.74
CA MET A 938 15.54 3.70 2.62
C MET A 938 15.69 4.31 1.22
N GLY A 939 14.62 4.22 0.41
CA GLY A 939 14.59 4.74 -0.96
C GLY A 939 15.15 3.80 -2.03
N VAL A 940 15.30 4.33 -3.24
CA VAL A 940 15.86 3.69 -4.44
C VAL A 940 16.77 4.68 -5.18
N SER A 941 17.58 4.20 -6.11
CA SER A 941 18.40 5.08 -6.96
C SER A 941 17.54 5.99 -7.84
N GLU A 942 18.07 7.15 -8.22
CA GLU A 942 17.40 8.10 -9.12
C GLU A 942 16.89 7.45 -10.41
N LYS A 943 17.70 6.57 -11.01
CA LYS A 943 17.37 5.86 -12.25
C LYS A 943 16.09 5.04 -12.16
N LEU A 944 15.75 4.54 -10.97
CA LEU A 944 14.55 3.74 -10.72
C LEU A 944 13.43 4.54 -10.07
N SER A 945 13.68 5.79 -9.65
CA SER A 945 12.70 6.58 -8.90
C SER A 945 11.41 6.82 -9.67
N ASN A 946 11.50 7.17 -10.95
CA ASN A 946 10.30 7.37 -11.79
C ASN A 946 9.46 6.10 -11.90
N ALA A 947 10.13 4.95 -11.96
CA ALA A 947 9.47 3.66 -12.10
C ALA A 947 8.94 3.07 -10.80
N VAL A 948 9.41 3.53 -9.63
CA VAL A 948 9.03 2.96 -8.32
C VAL A 948 8.22 3.95 -7.48
N CYS A 949 8.69 5.20 -7.41
CA CYS A 949 8.10 6.26 -6.59
C CYS A 949 7.25 7.23 -7.42
N GLY A 950 7.52 7.37 -8.72
CA GLY A 950 6.94 8.40 -9.59
C GLY A 950 5.42 8.35 -9.72
N GLY A 951 4.82 7.15 -9.72
CA GLY A 951 3.37 6.97 -9.79
C GLY A 951 2.60 7.72 -8.69
N CYS A 952 3.17 7.77 -7.48
CA CYS A 952 2.62 8.49 -6.34
C CYS A 952 3.21 9.89 -6.25
N HIS A 953 4.55 10.02 -6.27
CA HIS A 953 5.26 11.26 -5.93
C HIS A 953 5.55 12.18 -7.12
N GLY A 954 5.22 11.80 -8.35
CA GLY A 954 5.65 12.51 -9.56
C GLY A 954 7.06 12.11 -9.97
N SER A 955 7.40 12.29 -11.24
CA SER A 955 8.74 12.00 -11.77
C SER A 955 9.78 12.98 -11.24
N THR A 956 11.06 12.63 -11.42
CA THR A 956 12.20 13.50 -11.12
C THR A 956 12.18 14.78 -11.95
N SER A 957 11.82 14.69 -13.24
CA SER A 957 11.66 15.85 -14.14
C SER A 957 10.42 16.70 -13.83
N GLY A 958 9.37 16.07 -13.30
CA GLY A 958 8.03 16.67 -13.15
C GLY A 958 7.11 16.39 -14.35
N GLU A 959 7.60 15.73 -15.40
CA GLU A 959 6.81 15.29 -16.53
C GLU A 959 6.09 13.97 -16.25
N GLU A 960 4.80 13.87 -16.54
CA GLU A 960 4.01 12.65 -16.33
C GLU A 960 4.48 11.49 -17.20
N LEU A 961 4.91 11.79 -18.44
CA LEU A 961 5.38 10.79 -19.40
C LEU A 961 6.60 10.00 -18.93
N ASP A 962 7.39 10.55 -18.00
CA ASP A 962 8.58 9.88 -17.49
C ASP A 962 8.24 8.81 -16.44
N ILE A 963 7.00 8.77 -15.95
CA ILE A 963 6.52 7.76 -15.01
C ILE A 963 6.19 6.48 -15.77
N ALA A 964 7.11 5.53 -15.79
CA ALA A 964 6.95 4.26 -16.51
C ALA A 964 7.45 3.08 -15.70
N VAL A 965 6.79 1.91 -15.85
CA VAL A 965 7.24 0.67 -15.23
C VAL A 965 8.48 0.13 -15.95
N THR A 966 9.48 -0.31 -15.18
CA THR A 966 10.67 -0.97 -15.71
C THR A 966 10.87 -2.35 -15.05
N PRO A 967 11.23 -3.41 -15.82
CA PRO A 967 11.57 -4.72 -15.26
C PRO A 967 12.71 -4.68 -14.23
N ASP A 968 13.69 -3.78 -14.42
CA ASP A 968 14.88 -3.66 -13.57
C ASP A 968 14.59 -3.17 -12.14
N ALA A 969 13.39 -2.63 -11.90
CA ALA A 969 13.01 -2.13 -10.58
C ALA A 969 13.09 -3.22 -9.51
N LEU A 970 12.82 -4.48 -9.84
CA LEU A 970 12.79 -5.57 -8.86
C LEU A 970 14.17 -6.04 -8.42
N THR A 971 15.14 -6.03 -9.33
CA THR A 971 16.50 -6.56 -9.12
C THR A 971 17.54 -5.47 -8.84
N GLY A 972 17.27 -4.23 -9.29
CA GLY A 972 18.18 -3.09 -9.17
C GLY A 972 17.88 -2.13 -8.01
N ALA A 973 16.73 -2.23 -7.33
CA ALA A 973 16.27 -1.23 -6.35
C ALA A 973 17.29 -0.90 -5.24
N SER A 974 18.02 -1.91 -4.76
CA SER A 974 19.03 -1.78 -3.71
C SER A 974 20.47 -1.78 -4.22
N GLN A 975 20.69 -1.82 -5.54
CA GLN A 975 22.05 -1.78 -6.09
C GLN A 975 22.61 -0.36 -5.97
N SER A 976 23.75 -0.22 -5.28
CA SER A 976 24.51 1.02 -5.14
C SER A 976 25.96 0.71 -4.79
N MET A 977 26.85 1.70 -4.89
CA MET A 977 28.26 1.54 -4.50
C MET A 977 28.42 1.15 -3.02
N SER A 978 27.53 1.61 -2.14
CA SER A 978 27.56 1.29 -0.71
C SER A 978 26.89 -0.03 -0.32
N SER A 979 26.17 -0.71 -1.24
CA SER A 979 25.31 -1.86 -0.86
C SER A 979 26.10 -3.08 -0.37
N ALA A 980 27.26 -3.33 -0.97
CA ALA A 980 28.17 -4.44 -0.63
C ALA A 980 29.26 -4.07 0.40
N GLY A 981 29.41 -2.78 0.72
CA GLY A 981 30.40 -2.31 1.69
C GLY A 981 29.98 -2.55 3.14
N ASP A 982 30.95 -2.60 4.04
CA ASP A 982 30.70 -2.60 5.49
C ASP A 982 29.98 -1.29 5.91
N PRO A 983 29.02 -1.36 6.84
CA PRO A 983 28.35 -0.16 7.33
C PRO A 983 29.37 0.76 8.01
N GLN A 984 29.34 2.05 7.65
CA GLN A 984 30.19 3.06 8.26
C GLN A 984 29.73 3.34 9.70
N SER A 985 30.67 3.42 10.64
CA SER A 985 30.41 4.06 11.93
C SER A 985 30.42 5.58 11.77
N LEU A 986 29.63 6.28 12.58
CA LEU A 986 29.65 7.74 12.60
C LEU A 986 30.98 8.25 13.18
N SER A 987 31.58 9.26 12.54
CA SER A 987 32.77 9.96 13.03
C SER A 987 32.49 11.45 13.30
N PRO A 988 33.23 12.12 14.20
CA PRO A 988 33.03 13.52 14.55
C PRO A 988 33.00 14.53 13.39
#